data_AF-A0A7J3JWM3-F1
#
_entry.id   AF-A0A7J3JWM3-F1
#
_cell.length_a   1.000
_cell.length_b   1.000
_cell.length_c   1.000
_cell.angle_alpha   90.00
_cell.angle_beta   90.00
_cell.angle_gamma   90.00
#
_symmetry.space_group_name_H-M   'P 1'
#
loop_
_entity.id
_entity.type
_entity.pdbx_description
1 polymer ?
#
loop_
_entity_poly.entity_id
_entity_poly.type
_entity_poly.pdbx_seq_one_letter_code
_entity_poly.pdbx_strand_id
1 'polypeptide(L)'
;MVVGRVWRVSGPLVVAENMSGSMIYEVVYIGAESLVGEIIGIQGDKAFIQVYEDTSGLSVGDPVEGSGKLLSAELGPGLIGKVFDGLQRPLSELEVLIGPFVRRGVKLPSLPRNVKWFFRRERGLEVGAKVGPNDILGYVDETPLITHKIMVPPNVSGYLKELVADGDYSVDEVVARVERGGEVFNIKMFQEWPIRKARPYIKRLEPTELLVTGTRVLDALFPIAVGGKAAVPGGFGSGKCVLPGTPVLLADWSLKSIDEIYREARGKKLRINEYEEVVELDEPLDVIGFDGVELRVFKATHIYRGFTSSIVELRTSSGRVLKVTPEHKLPVLDHYGNLTFIDAQNVSPGTYLVVPRYVPVASEYVGIPLQWLLSDPEVCSRDYEYNERVRNLLKGLSREELEALSKASNIDLKTIKNLMNSRTKAIPLKLVEVLIKAYPDLGLPKILGVRRGKQKLSIPDKVDEDLAELLGLLLSSGSISGDDVMFYSNDIRVVQRYISLVSRIFNLRCREETSGRAYHVKIHSPLLVKVFKALGASFNEALNDLEVPEVIMKSPERVVSAFIRGLYLGCGSFDEGRVRLVVKSPKLLRGLAYLMLKLGIKYSAEFRDQDELNYMHICEPNELRRFCVKVLLGRGSDEIVLKTAGFSGMSDQELSGSGVGYNLQALVHADRVTYGLVSYDVSAKPLTFLEGFEDVVDTSTYVALDMVKDVRVLKYEGDVYDLVVDSVHNFVGGDIPVIYHNTVLLQTLTKWSRTNVNIYVGCGERGNEMADALHSFRKLVDPVSGRPLYEKAVFIANTSNMPVAARETSVFLGATLGEYFRDMGYDVLLVADSTSRWAEA
;
A
#
# COMPACT_ATOMS: atom_id res chain seq x y z
N MET A 1 25.27 47.34 -4.92
CA MET A 1 25.06 45.90 -5.18
C MET A 1 26.44 45.27 -5.05
N VAL A 2 26.63 44.38 -4.07
CA VAL A 2 27.92 43.71 -3.87
C VAL A 2 28.04 42.63 -4.93
N VAL A 3 29.17 42.59 -5.64
CA VAL A 3 29.45 41.60 -6.68
C VAL A 3 30.72 40.86 -6.31
N GLY A 4 30.55 39.66 -5.78
CA GLY A 4 31.64 38.74 -5.44
C GLY A 4 31.85 37.68 -6.50
N ARG A 5 32.73 36.72 -6.17
CA ARG A 5 33.02 35.56 -7.03
C ARG A 5 33.07 34.29 -6.19
N VAL A 6 32.58 33.18 -6.75
CA VAL A 6 32.67 31.86 -6.13
C VAL A 6 34.14 31.50 -5.94
N TRP A 7 34.55 31.31 -4.70
CA TRP A 7 35.89 30.87 -4.31
C TRP A 7 35.93 29.35 -4.09
N ARG A 8 34.85 28.77 -3.55
CA ARG A 8 34.74 27.32 -3.29
C ARG A 8 33.28 26.87 -3.34
N VAL A 9 33.05 25.66 -3.86
CA VAL A 9 31.77 24.95 -3.81
C VAL A 9 31.96 23.63 -3.06
N SER A 10 31.09 23.34 -2.10
CA SER A 10 31.13 22.14 -1.27
C SER A 10 29.71 21.66 -0.96
N GLY A 11 29.13 20.89 -1.88
CA GLY A 11 27.70 20.55 -1.82
C GLY A 11 26.85 21.82 -1.93
N PRO A 12 25.85 22.03 -1.06
CA PRO A 12 25.02 23.23 -1.11
C PRO A 12 25.69 24.47 -0.47
N LEU A 13 26.87 24.31 0.14
CA LEU A 13 27.65 25.43 0.68
C LEU A 13 28.57 26.00 -0.41
N VAL A 14 28.37 27.27 -0.73
CA VAL A 14 29.22 28.08 -1.60
C VAL A 14 29.94 29.13 -0.78
N VAL A 15 31.24 29.29 -0.99
CA VAL A 15 32.02 30.39 -0.39
C VAL A 15 32.35 31.36 -1.50
N ALA A 16 32.00 32.63 -1.32
CA ALA A 16 32.31 33.71 -2.25
C ALA A 16 33.29 34.70 -1.64
N GLU A 17 34.24 35.18 -2.43
CA GLU A 17 35.18 36.25 -2.08
C GLU A 17 34.75 37.59 -2.68
N ASN A 18 35.33 38.69 -2.21
CA ASN A 18 34.92 40.07 -2.55
C ASN A 18 33.49 40.41 -2.13
N MET A 19 33.04 39.87 -1.00
CA MET A 19 31.69 40.06 -0.45
C MET A 19 31.64 41.10 0.69
N SER A 20 32.60 42.02 0.74
CA SER A 20 32.62 43.09 1.74
C SER A 20 31.40 44.01 1.58
N GLY A 21 30.66 44.22 2.68
CA GLY A 21 29.43 45.01 2.71
C GLY A 21 28.14 44.20 2.59
N SER A 22 28.24 42.88 2.43
CA SER A 22 27.07 41.98 2.53
C SER A 22 26.59 41.78 3.97
N MET A 23 25.33 41.39 4.12
CA MET A 23 24.70 41.12 5.41
C MET A 23 24.48 39.61 5.63
N ILE A 24 24.50 39.16 6.88
CA ILE A 24 24.04 37.81 7.22
C ILE A 24 22.54 37.72 6.94
N TYR A 25 22.10 36.60 6.39
CA TYR A 25 20.77 36.30 5.86
C TYR A 25 20.36 37.10 4.61
N GLU A 26 21.31 37.80 3.99
CA GLU A 26 21.07 38.44 2.69
C GLU A 26 20.90 37.37 1.61
N VAL A 27 19.87 37.54 0.76
CA VAL A 27 19.69 36.71 -0.43
C VAL A 27 20.72 37.10 -1.48
N VAL A 28 21.35 36.09 -2.08
CA VAL A 28 22.33 36.26 -3.16
C VAL A 28 21.93 35.44 -4.38
N TYR A 29 22.39 35.85 -5.55
CA TYR A 29 22.21 35.13 -6.82
C TYR A 29 23.57 34.67 -7.34
N ILE A 30 23.69 33.38 -7.68
CA ILE A 30 24.98 32.72 -7.92
C ILE A 30 25.02 32.16 -9.35
N GLY A 31 26.11 32.45 -10.07
CA GLY A 31 26.38 31.89 -11.38
C GLY A 31 25.47 32.41 -12.49
N ALA A 32 25.67 31.89 -13.71
CA ALA A 32 24.90 32.30 -14.88
C ALA A 32 23.40 31.96 -14.79
N GLU A 33 23.07 30.86 -14.11
CA GLU A 33 21.68 30.44 -13.87
C GLU A 33 21.00 31.26 -12.74
N SER A 34 21.72 32.16 -12.06
CA SER A 34 21.18 33.01 -10.97
C SER A 34 20.55 32.21 -9.83
N LEU A 35 21.23 31.14 -9.40
CA LEU A 35 20.76 30.27 -8.32
C LEU A 35 20.56 31.06 -7.03
N VAL A 36 19.46 30.80 -6.33
CA VAL A 36 19.14 31.52 -5.09
C VAL A 36 19.92 30.93 -3.92
N GLY A 37 20.61 31.77 -3.17
CA GLY A 37 21.25 31.41 -1.90
C GLY A 37 21.06 32.45 -0.81
N GLU A 38 21.43 32.10 0.41
CA GLU A 38 21.39 32.98 1.58
C GLU A 38 22.75 32.97 2.28
N ILE A 39 23.25 34.15 2.65
CA ILE A 39 24.51 34.28 3.41
C ILE A 39 24.28 33.80 4.85
N ILE A 40 24.96 32.73 5.26
CA ILE A 40 24.87 32.18 6.63
C ILE A 40 26.02 32.62 7.53
N GLY A 41 27.10 33.17 6.96
CA GLY A 41 28.26 33.63 7.72
C GLY A 41 29.18 34.53 6.91
N ILE A 42 29.92 35.39 7.59
CA ILE A 42 30.89 36.30 6.97
C ILE A 42 32.19 36.21 7.75
N GLN A 43 33.31 36.05 7.04
CA GLN A 43 34.65 36.06 7.61
C GLN A 43 35.58 36.90 6.75
N GLY A 44 35.91 38.10 7.22
CA GLY A 44 36.70 39.06 6.45
C GLY A 44 35.96 39.50 5.19
N ASP A 45 36.53 39.22 4.03
CA ASP A 45 35.97 39.51 2.70
C ASP A 45 35.19 38.33 2.09
N LYS A 46 35.12 37.20 2.81
CA LYS A 46 34.42 35.99 2.36
C LYS A 46 33.03 35.87 2.96
N ALA A 47 32.06 35.51 2.14
CA ALA A 47 30.72 35.12 2.56
C ALA A 47 30.51 33.61 2.37
N PHE A 48 29.97 32.97 3.39
CA PHE A 48 29.51 31.58 3.38
C PHE A 48 28.03 31.60 3.02
N ILE A 49 27.69 30.98 1.90
CA ILE A 49 26.39 31.06 1.26
C ILE A 49 25.80 29.65 1.20
N GLN A 50 24.59 29.53 1.72
CA GLN A 50 23.80 28.32 1.60
C GLN A 50 22.90 28.44 0.37
N VAL A 51 23.10 27.56 -0.61
CA VAL A 51 22.32 27.56 -1.87
C VAL A 51 21.07 26.72 -1.70
N TYR A 52 19.93 27.26 -2.15
CA TYR A 52 18.61 26.63 -2.06
C TYR A 52 18.27 25.73 -3.25
N GLU A 53 19.18 25.65 -4.22
CA GLU A 53 19.06 24.86 -5.45
C GLU A 53 20.30 23.97 -5.63
N ASP A 54 20.25 23.04 -6.58
CA ASP A 54 21.39 22.17 -6.90
C ASP A 54 22.57 23.00 -7.45
N THR A 55 23.73 22.88 -6.81
CA THR A 55 24.96 23.60 -7.15
C THR A 55 25.77 22.93 -8.25
N SER A 56 25.31 21.80 -8.79
CA SER A 56 26.00 21.07 -9.87
C SER A 56 26.20 21.96 -11.10
N GLY A 57 27.46 22.14 -11.50
CA GLY A 57 27.82 23.01 -12.63
C GLY A 57 28.30 24.41 -12.25
N LEU A 58 28.16 24.82 -10.98
CA LEU A 58 28.85 26.01 -10.48
C LEU A 58 30.37 25.78 -10.46
N SER A 59 31.11 26.78 -10.91
CA SER A 59 32.56 26.77 -11.01
C SER A 59 33.20 27.89 -10.19
N VAL A 60 34.45 27.68 -9.77
CA VAL A 60 35.25 28.75 -9.15
C VAL A 60 35.38 29.90 -10.13
N GLY A 61 35.11 31.12 -9.67
CA GLY A 61 35.11 32.35 -10.46
C GLY A 61 33.74 32.84 -10.93
N ASP A 62 32.68 32.02 -10.78
CA ASP A 62 31.31 32.39 -11.11
C ASP A 62 30.85 33.62 -10.31
N PRO A 63 30.04 34.52 -10.89
CA PRO A 63 29.59 35.75 -10.22
C PRO A 63 28.64 35.44 -9.06
N VAL A 64 28.72 36.25 -8.00
CA VAL A 64 27.79 36.24 -6.87
C VAL A 64 27.25 37.65 -6.64
N GLU A 65 25.95 37.84 -6.80
CA GLU A 65 25.30 39.14 -6.68
C GLU A 65 24.47 39.22 -5.40
N GLY A 66 24.78 40.21 -4.55
CA GLY A 66 23.98 40.51 -3.35
C GLY A 66 22.71 41.27 -3.67
N SER A 67 21.55 40.76 -3.21
CA SER A 67 20.24 41.40 -3.41
C SER A 67 20.04 42.64 -2.53
N GLY A 68 20.81 42.79 -1.45
CA GLY A 68 20.60 43.79 -0.40
C GLY A 68 19.33 43.56 0.44
N LYS A 69 18.63 42.43 0.26
CA LYS A 69 17.38 42.09 0.95
C LYS A 69 17.50 40.76 1.69
N LEU A 70 16.72 40.63 2.76
CA LEU A 70 16.51 39.36 3.47
C LEU A 70 15.48 38.50 2.73
N LEU A 71 15.55 37.18 2.91
CA LEU A 71 14.54 36.26 2.38
C LEU A 71 13.17 36.60 2.98
N SER A 72 12.24 37.02 2.12
CA SER A 72 10.96 37.59 2.52
C SER A 72 9.81 36.92 1.77
N ALA A 73 8.68 36.74 2.46
CA ALA A 73 7.45 36.26 1.87
C ALA A 73 6.64 37.44 1.31
N GLU A 74 6.00 37.25 0.16
CA GLU A 74 4.94 38.13 -0.32
C GLU A 74 3.60 37.74 0.33
N LEU A 75 2.96 38.69 0.98
CA LEU A 75 1.76 38.49 1.80
C LEU A 75 0.62 39.34 1.23
N GLY A 76 -0.35 38.72 0.56
CA GLY A 76 -1.49 39.39 -0.05
C GLY A 76 -2.47 38.42 -0.71
N PRO A 77 -3.49 38.91 -1.44
CA PRO A 77 -4.48 38.07 -2.12
C PRO A 77 -3.85 37.17 -3.17
N GLY A 78 -4.23 35.89 -3.18
CA GLY A 78 -3.72 34.84 -4.08
C GLY A 78 -2.86 33.78 -3.38
N LEU A 79 -2.87 33.71 -2.05
CA LEU A 79 -2.19 32.69 -1.24
C LEU A 79 -3.06 31.46 -1.00
N ILE A 80 -4.36 31.64 -0.79
CA ILE A 80 -5.28 30.56 -0.46
C ILE A 80 -5.53 29.68 -1.70
N GLY A 81 -5.56 28.37 -1.48
CA GLY A 81 -5.74 27.36 -2.54
C GLY A 81 -4.49 27.11 -3.37
N LYS A 82 -3.33 27.68 -2.99
CA LYS A 82 -2.06 27.51 -3.69
C LYS A 82 -1.14 26.49 -3.03
N VAL A 83 -0.25 25.96 -3.85
CA VAL A 83 0.86 25.10 -3.44
C VAL A 83 2.16 25.84 -3.73
N PHE A 84 2.94 26.10 -2.69
CA PHE A 84 4.23 26.75 -2.75
C PHE A 84 5.36 25.79 -2.42
N ASP A 85 6.59 26.13 -2.77
CA ASP A 85 7.77 25.56 -2.13
C ASP A 85 8.31 26.48 -1.01
N GLY A 86 9.45 26.11 -0.43
CA GLY A 86 10.07 26.81 0.69
C GLY A 86 10.66 28.19 0.33
N LEU A 87 10.69 28.55 -0.96
CA LEU A 87 11.02 29.89 -1.44
C LEU A 87 9.76 30.67 -1.87
N GLN A 88 8.58 30.13 -1.58
CA GLN A 88 7.27 30.66 -1.97
C GLN A 88 7.04 30.67 -3.49
N ARG A 89 7.68 29.78 -4.25
CA ARG A 89 7.41 29.65 -5.69
C ARG A 89 6.12 28.87 -5.92
N PRO A 90 5.17 29.37 -6.74
CA PRO A 90 3.90 28.71 -6.96
C PRO A 90 4.07 27.48 -7.87
N LEU A 91 3.97 26.28 -7.28
CA LEU A 91 4.31 25.02 -7.95
C LEU A 91 3.31 24.66 -9.06
N SER A 92 2.03 24.95 -8.88
CA SER A 92 0.99 24.65 -9.88
C SER A 92 1.18 25.47 -11.16
N GLU A 93 1.59 26.72 -11.04
CA GLU A 93 1.88 27.62 -12.14
C GLU A 93 3.22 27.28 -12.82
N LEU A 94 4.22 26.88 -12.03
CA LEU A 94 5.48 26.37 -12.56
C LEU A 94 5.26 25.12 -13.42
N GLU A 95 4.46 24.17 -12.95
CA GLU A 95 4.17 22.93 -13.69
C GLU A 95 3.60 23.23 -15.09
N VAL A 96 2.66 24.17 -15.19
CA VAL A 96 2.07 24.58 -16.47
C VAL A 96 3.10 25.25 -17.39
N LEU A 97 4.03 26.03 -16.84
CA LEU A 97 4.99 26.82 -17.62
C LEU A 97 6.18 25.98 -18.13
N ILE A 98 6.73 25.11 -17.30
CA ILE A 98 8.03 24.43 -17.55
C ILE A 98 7.96 22.90 -17.45
N GLY A 99 6.79 22.33 -17.16
CA GLY A 99 6.57 20.89 -17.02
C GLY A 99 6.80 20.39 -15.58
N PRO A 100 6.80 19.05 -15.39
CA PRO A 100 6.76 18.42 -14.06
C PRO A 100 8.07 18.54 -13.25
N PHE A 101 9.12 19.13 -13.82
CA PHE A 101 10.42 19.31 -13.17
C PHE A 101 10.73 20.79 -12.98
N VAL A 102 10.97 21.19 -11.72
CA VAL A 102 11.45 22.53 -11.39
C VAL A 102 12.88 22.68 -11.91
N ARG A 103 13.06 23.53 -12.94
CA ARG A 103 14.38 23.86 -13.47
C ARG A 103 15.08 24.84 -12.53
N ARG A 104 16.42 24.78 -12.52
CA ARG A 104 17.27 25.67 -11.74
C ARG A 104 17.12 27.13 -12.19
N GLY A 105 17.17 28.06 -11.24
CA GLY A 105 17.16 29.50 -11.52
C GLY A 105 15.80 30.06 -11.97
N VAL A 106 14.74 29.26 -11.93
CA VAL A 106 13.41 29.71 -12.34
C VAL A 106 12.83 30.64 -11.28
N LYS A 107 12.39 31.82 -11.73
CA LYS A 107 11.75 32.85 -10.91
C LYS A 107 10.34 33.10 -11.44
N LEU A 108 9.34 32.84 -10.60
CA LEU A 108 7.98 33.30 -10.80
C LEU A 108 7.56 34.15 -9.58
N PRO A 109 6.81 35.24 -9.78
CA PRO A 109 6.21 35.99 -8.67
C PRO A 109 5.33 35.07 -7.82
N SER A 110 5.40 35.22 -6.49
CA SER A 110 4.64 34.39 -5.55
C SER A 110 3.14 34.61 -5.69
N LEU A 111 2.69 35.86 -5.89
CA LEU A 111 1.27 36.20 -6.11
C LEU A 111 1.00 36.55 -7.58
N PRO A 112 -0.18 36.20 -8.12
CA PRO A 112 -0.51 36.41 -9.52
C PRO A 112 -0.65 37.91 -9.84
N ARG A 113 0.24 38.43 -10.68
CA ARG A 113 0.24 39.86 -11.10
C ARG A 113 -0.79 40.17 -12.19
N ASN A 114 -1.23 39.16 -12.92
CA ASN A 114 -2.20 39.27 -14.01
C ASN A 114 -3.67 39.16 -13.54
N VAL A 115 -3.90 38.76 -12.29
CA VAL A 115 -5.24 38.66 -11.72
C VAL A 115 -5.62 40.02 -11.15
N LYS A 116 -6.82 40.49 -11.50
CA LYS A 116 -7.44 41.66 -10.89
C LYS A 116 -8.42 41.21 -9.81
N TRP A 117 -8.36 41.88 -8.68
CA TRP A 117 -9.19 41.64 -7.52
C TRP A 117 -10.12 42.83 -7.31
N PHE A 118 -11.39 42.54 -7.04
CA PHE A 118 -12.34 43.59 -6.70
C PHE A 118 -12.07 44.09 -5.28
N PHE A 119 -11.45 45.26 -5.18
CA PHE A 119 -11.18 45.96 -3.93
C PHE A 119 -12.42 46.70 -3.45
N ARG A 120 -12.83 46.45 -2.22
CA ARG A 120 -13.84 47.23 -1.51
C ARG A 120 -13.14 48.09 -0.46
N ARG A 121 -13.15 49.40 -0.65
CA ARG A 121 -12.51 50.32 0.29
C ARG A 121 -13.22 50.31 1.64
N GLU A 122 -12.48 50.53 2.73
CA GLU A 122 -13.06 50.70 4.05
C GLU A 122 -13.90 52.00 4.11
N ARG A 123 -15.19 51.89 4.43
CA ARG A 123 -16.12 53.02 4.37
C ARG A 123 -15.88 54.04 5.49
N GLY A 124 -15.34 53.60 6.61
CA GLY A 124 -15.01 54.47 7.74
C GLY A 124 -13.70 55.25 7.59
N LEU A 125 -12.95 55.05 6.51
CA LEU A 125 -11.60 55.60 6.34
C LEU A 125 -11.56 56.71 5.27
N GLU A 126 -11.33 57.93 5.70
CA GLU A 126 -11.24 59.12 4.83
C GLU A 126 -9.81 59.59 4.62
N VAL A 127 -9.55 60.23 3.47
CA VAL A 127 -8.27 60.90 3.21
C VAL A 127 -8.03 61.99 4.26
N GLY A 128 -6.83 62.01 4.83
CA GLY A 128 -6.45 62.84 5.97
C GLY A 128 -6.49 62.11 7.31
N ALA A 129 -7.09 60.91 7.38
CA ALA A 129 -7.09 60.10 8.58
C ALA A 129 -5.66 59.68 8.98
N LYS A 130 -5.40 59.61 10.28
CA LYS A 130 -4.18 59.02 10.81
C LYS A 130 -4.33 57.51 10.78
N VAL A 131 -3.42 56.82 10.09
CA VAL A 131 -3.38 55.36 9.97
C VAL A 131 -2.09 54.81 10.56
N GLY A 132 -2.17 53.62 11.14
CA GLY A 132 -1.06 52.91 11.75
C GLY A 132 -0.95 51.46 11.27
N PRO A 133 0.02 50.72 11.82
CA PRO A 133 0.24 49.30 11.53
C PRO A 133 -1.05 48.48 11.63
N ASN A 134 -1.32 47.66 10.62
CA ASN A 134 -2.47 46.75 10.51
C ASN A 134 -3.85 47.42 10.42
N ASP A 135 -3.94 48.74 10.29
CA ASP A 135 -5.22 49.40 9.99
C ASP A 135 -5.73 48.93 8.62
N ILE A 136 -7.02 48.62 8.55
CA ILE A 136 -7.66 48.06 7.34
C ILE A 136 -7.96 49.20 6.36
N LEU A 137 -7.43 49.07 5.14
CA LEU A 137 -7.66 49.98 4.02
C LEU A 137 -8.86 49.54 3.17
N GLY A 138 -9.11 48.24 3.13
CA GLY A 138 -10.22 47.64 2.40
C GLY A 138 -10.16 46.12 2.39
N TYR A 139 -10.99 45.52 1.55
CA TYR A 139 -11.25 44.07 1.54
C TYR A 139 -11.26 43.53 0.12
N VAL A 140 -10.76 42.31 -0.04
CA VAL A 140 -10.83 41.50 -1.25
C VAL A 140 -11.39 40.14 -0.88
N ASP A 141 -12.43 39.66 -1.57
CA ASP A 141 -12.89 38.28 -1.39
C ASP A 141 -11.97 37.37 -2.22
N GLU A 142 -11.01 36.72 -1.56
CA GLU A 142 -10.00 35.87 -2.21
C GLU A 142 -10.59 34.50 -2.55
N THR A 143 -11.33 33.94 -1.61
CA THR A 143 -12.19 32.78 -1.82
C THR A 143 -13.54 33.07 -1.18
N PRO A 144 -14.55 32.25 -1.47
CA PRO A 144 -15.85 32.40 -0.83
C PRO A 144 -15.85 32.14 0.69
N LEU A 145 -14.75 31.60 1.24
CA LEU A 145 -14.54 31.42 2.68
C LEU A 145 -13.65 32.51 3.29
N ILE A 146 -12.80 33.15 2.47
CA ILE A 146 -11.73 34.05 2.95
C ILE A 146 -11.91 35.45 2.34
N THR A 147 -12.29 36.40 3.20
CA THR A 147 -12.24 37.84 2.92
C THR A 147 -10.89 38.38 3.38
N HIS A 148 -10.00 38.59 2.41
CA HIS A 148 -8.67 39.12 2.60
C HIS A 148 -8.74 40.61 3.01
N LYS A 149 -8.17 40.95 4.18
CA LYS A 149 -8.10 42.33 4.66
C LYS A 149 -6.81 42.98 4.16
N ILE A 150 -6.95 44.02 3.36
CA ILE A 150 -5.80 44.81 2.90
C ILE A 150 -5.45 45.80 4.00
N MET A 151 -4.26 45.64 4.58
CA MET A 151 -3.83 46.34 5.78
C MET A 151 -2.61 47.24 5.52
N VAL A 152 -2.49 48.30 6.30
CA VAL A 152 -1.25 49.09 6.36
C VAL A 152 -0.11 48.21 6.89
N PRO A 153 1.06 48.12 6.21
CA PRO A 153 2.16 47.28 6.64
C PRO A 153 2.67 47.61 8.06
N PRO A 154 3.22 46.63 8.82
CA PRO A 154 3.56 46.84 10.22
C PRO A 154 4.59 47.93 10.53
N ASN A 155 5.41 48.30 9.53
CA ASN A 155 6.46 49.32 9.62
C ASN A 155 5.99 50.71 9.13
N VAL A 156 4.75 50.83 8.66
CA VAL A 156 4.20 52.06 8.11
C VAL A 156 3.18 52.67 9.08
N SER A 157 3.26 53.98 9.24
CA SER A 157 2.29 54.79 9.98
C SER A 157 2.34 56.21 9.45
N GLY A 158 1.25 56.97 9.54
CA GLY A 158 1.22 58.34 9.03
C GLY A 158 -0.20 58.84 8.77
N TYR A 159 -0.34 59.75 7.82
CA TYR A 159 -1.62 60.28 7.39
C TYR A 159 -1.95 59.77 5.99
N LEU A 160 -3.17 59.27 5.81
CA LEU A 160 -3.66 58.78 4.52
C LEU A 160 -3.80 59.94 3.54
N LYS A 161 -3.09 59.91 2.42
CA LYS A 161 -3.15 60.95 1.38
C LYS A 161 -4.03 60.56 0.21
N GLU A 162 -4.09 59.27 -0.07
CA GLU A 162 -4.84 58.72 -1.18
C GLU A 162 -5.32 57.33 -0.79
N LEU A 163 -6.55 57.00 -1.19
CA LEU A 163 -7.14 55.67 -1.11
C LEU A 163 -7.99 55.49 -2.36
N VAL A 164 -7.77 54.40 -3.09
CA VAL A 164 -8.49 54.13 -4.33
C VAL A 164 -9.97 53.84 -4.07
N ALA A 165 -10.82 54.10 -5.08
CA ALA A 165 -12.24 53.77 -5.02
C ALA A 165 -12.46 52.26 -5.20
N ASP A 166 -13.69 51.79 -4.93
CA ASP A 166 -14.07 50.40 -5.19
C ASP A 166 -13.86 50.06 -6.68
N GLY A 167 -13.24 48.92 -6.97
CA GLY A 167 -12.94 48.54 -8.35
C GLY A 167 -11.93 47.39 -8.47
N ASP A 168 -11.62 47.01 -9.71
CA ASP A 168 -10.73 45.90 -10.03
C ASP A 168 -9.27 46.35 -10.18
N TYR A 169 -8.42 45.93 -9.25
CA TYR A 169 -6.99 46.26 -9.24
C TYR A 169 -6.15 44.98 -9.14
N SER A 170 -4.99 44.98 -9.78
CA SER A 170 -3.98 43.93 -9.58
C SER A 170 -3.24 44.13 -8.26
N VAL A 171 -2.57 43.09 -7.78
CA VAL A 171 -1.82 43.16 -6.52
C VAL A 171 -0.65 44.16 -6.56
N ASP A 172 -0.14 44.51 -7.75
CA ASP A 172 0.97 45.45 -7.94
C ASP A 172 0.54 46.93 -7.99
N GLU A 173 -0.75 47.20 -8.18
CA GLU A 173 -1.29 48.55 -8.21
C GLU A 173 -1.29 49.17 -6.81
N VAL A 174 -1.01 50.48 -6.74
CA VAL A 174 -1.01 51.22 -5.49
C VAL A 174 -2.46 51.50 -5.10
N VAL A 175 -2.89 50.97 -3.96
CA VAL A 175 -4.25 51.12 -3.43
C VAL A 175 -4.35 52.24 -2.41
N ALA A 176 -3.25 52.62 -1.76
CA ALA A 176 -3.21 53.76 -0.85
C ALA A 176 -1.85 54.44 -0.79
N ARG A 177 -1.82 55.71 -0.38
CA ARG A 177 -0.58 56.44 -0.06
C ARG A 177 -0.64 56.98 1.36
N VAL A 178 0.38 56.71 2.15
CA VAL A 178 0.50 57.17 3.55
C VAL A 178 1.71 58.10 3.66
N GLU A 179 1.54 59.27 4.26
CA GLU A 179 2.63 60.24 4.45
C GLU A 179 3.05 60.34 5.92
N ARG A 180 4.36 60.27 6.18
CA ARG A 180 4.96 60.53 7.49
C ARG A 180 6.18 61.43 7.34
N GLY A 181 6.10 62.64 7.88
CA GLY A 181 7.25 63.56 7.92
C GLY A 181 7.80 63.93 6.53
N GLY A 182 6.95 64.02 5.51
CA GLY A 182 7.33 64.33 4.12
C GLY A 182 7.71 63.11 3.27
N GLU A 183 7.85 61.92 3.86
CA GLU A 183 8.04 60.66 3.12
C GLU A 183 6.68 60.05 2.78
N VAL A 184 6.50 59.63 1.51
CA VAL A 184 5.26 59.01 1.01
C VAL A 184 5.48 57.51 0.79
N PHE A 185 4.73 56.70 1.53
CA PHE A 185 4.70 55.25 1.42
C PHE A 185 3.57 54.82 0.48
N ASN A 186 3.92 54.16 -0.61
CA ASN A 186 2.96 53.56 -1.54
C ASN A 186 2.57 52.16 -1.03
N ILE A 187 1.27 51.97 -0.78
CA ILE A 187 0.72 50.72 -0.28
C ILE A 187 0.05 49.98 -1.43
N LYS A 188 0.45 48.72 -1.63
CA LYS A 188 -0.11 47.77 -2.58
C LYS A 188 -1.04 46.79 -1.85
N MET A 189 -1.70 45.89 -2.58
CA MET A 189 -2.50 44.82 -1.95
C MET A 189 -1.66 43.75 -1.24
N PHE A 190 -0.36 43.66 -1.55
CA PHE A 190 0.56 42.77 -0.87
C PHE A 190 1.69 43.54 -0.16
N GLN A 191 2.31 42.88 0.82
CA GLN A 191 3.49 43.35 1.53
C GLN A 191 4.59 42.29 1.51
N GLU A 192 5.86 42.72 1.55
CA GLU A 192 7.01 41.84 1.75
C GLU A 192 7.34 41.77 3.25
N TRP A 193 7.58 40.58 3.80
CA TRP A 193 8.01 40.41 5.20
C TRP A 193 9.09 39.35 5.36
N PRO A 194 10.21 39.64 6.07
CA PRO A 194 11.28 38.65 6.28
C PRO A 194 10.80 37.42 7.04
N ILE A 195 11.02 36.22 6.50
CA ILE A 195 10.44 34.98 7.06
C ILE A 195 11.06 34.57 8.41
N ARG A 196 12.28 35.04 8.69
CA ARG A 196 13.01 34.79 9.94
C ARG A 196 12.72 35.84 11.02
N LYS A 197 11.80 36.79 10.76
CA LYS A 197 11.41 37.84 11.71
C LYS A 197 9.93 37.70 12.06
N ALA A 198 9.63 37.47 13.34
CA ALA A 198 8.24 37.42 13.81
C ALA A 198 7.50 38.74 13.54
N ARG A 199 6.24 38.66 13.13
CA ARG A 199 5.38 39.82 12.93
C ARG A 199 5.00 40.45 14.29
N PRO A 200 4.98 41.79 14.40
CA PRO A 200 4.78 42.47 15.68
C PRO A 200 3.35 42.28 16.21
N TYR A 201 3.20 42.27 17.53
CA TYR A 201 1.91 42.24 18.22
C TYR A 201 1.96 43.14 19.47
N ILE A 202 0.81 43.63 19.91
CA ILE A 202 0.71 44.52 21.09
C ILE A 202 0.78 43.70 22.39
N LYS A 203 -0.05 42.66 22.48
CA LYS A 203 -0.15 41.79 23.66
C LYS A 203 -0.44 40.37 23.22
N ARG A 204 0.22 39.40 23.85
CA ARG A 204 -0.14 37.99 23.75
C ARG A 204 -1.21 37.69 24.79
N LEU A 205 -2.36 37.22 24.34
CA LEU A 205 -3.47 36.82 25.21
C LEU A 205 -3.27 35.36 25.64
N GLU A 206 -3.80 35.03 26.82
CA GLU A 206 -3.85 33.64 27.28
C GLU A 206 -4.93 32.90 26.47
N PRO A 207 -4.65 31.68 25.99
CA PRO A 207 -5.58 30.93 25.16
C PRO A 207 -6.71 30.33 26.02
N THR A 208 -7.94 30.78 25.80
CA THR A 208 -9.12 30.39 26.60
C THR A 208 -10.13 29.51 25.84
N GLU A 209 -10.01 29.42 24.52
CA GLU A 209 -10.93 28.70 23.66
C GLU A 209 -10.33 27.36 23.21
N LEU A 210 -11.17 26.33 23.08
CA LEU A 210 -10.78 25.01 22.58
C LEU A 210 -10.64 25.03 21.06
N LEU A 211 -9.49 24.59 20.54
CA LEU A 211 -9.36 24.19 19.14
C LEU A 211 -10.03 22.82 18.98
N VAL A 212 -11.24 22.82 18.44
CA VAL A 212 -11.96 21.58 18.12
C VAL A 212 -11.27 20.92 16.92
N THR A 213 -10.53 19.85 17.17
CA THR A 213 -9.75 19.11 16.18
C THR A 213 -10.60 18.12 15.37
N GLY A 214 -11.83 17.84 15.82
CA GLY A 214 -12.67 16.77 15.27
C GLY A 214 -12.26 15.37 15.72
N THR A 215 -11.20 15.27 16.54
CA THR A 215 -10.73 14.02 17.14
C THR A 215 -11.14 14.00 18.60
N ARG A 216 -12.10 13.14 18.96
CA ARG A 216 -12.69 13.09 20.32
C ARG A 216 -11.65 12.98 21.44
N VAL A 217 -10.59 12.20 21.23
CA VAL A 217 -9.52 12.00 22.22
C VAL A 217 -8.75 13.30 22.47
N LEU A 218 -8.41 14.03 21.41
CA LEU A 218 -7.74 15.32 21.53
C LEU A 218 -8.70 16.37 22.12
N ASP A 219 -9.94 16.42 21.65
CA ASP A 219 -10.89 17.44 22.09
C ASP A 219 -11.35 17.25 23.56
N ALA A 220 -11.38 16.02 24.06
CA ALA A 220 -11.85 15.71 25.41
C ALA A 220 -10.72 15.50 26.43
N LEU A 221 -9.64 14.80 26.07
CA LEU A 221 -8.61 14.36 27.01
C LEU A 221 -7.31 15.17 26.90
N PHE A 222 -6.96 15.61 25.68
CA PHE A 222 -5.74 16.39 25.42
C PHE A 222 -6.07 17.70 24.68
N PRO A 223 -6.95 18.54 25.24
CA PRO A 223 -7.48 19.70 24.54
C PRO A 223 -6.36 20.66 24.15
N ILE A 224 -6.31 20.99 22.87
CA ILE A 224 -5.44 22.05 22.35
C ILE A 224 -6.26 23.33 22.38
N ALA A 225 -5.74 24.40 22.98
CA ALA A 225 -6.42 25.69 22.94
C ALA A 225 -6.11 26.45 21.63
N VAL A 226 -7.01 27.32 21.16
CA VAL A 226 -6.76 28.24 20.05
C VAL A 226 -5.60 29.17 20.44
N GLY A 227 -4.53 29.19 19.63
CA GLY A 227 -3.26 29.84 19.98
C GLY A 227 -2.30 28.98 20.80
N GLY A 228 -2.69 27.75 21.12
CA GLY A 228 -1.86 26.71 21.71
C GLY A 228 -0.87 26.12 20.72
N LYS A 229 0.09 25.36 21.24
CA LYS A 229 1.10 24.64 20.45
C LYS A 229 1.08 23.19 20.91
N ALA A 230 1.06 22.27 19.96
CA ALA A 230 1.17 20.84 20.23
C ALA A 230 2.37 20.28 19.46
N ALA A 231 3.14 19.43 20.13
CA ALA A 231 4.02 18.51 19.45
C ALA A 231 3.32 17.17 19.44
N VAL A 232 3.28 16.52 18.27
CA VAL A 232 2.78 15.16 18.12
C VAL A 232 4.01 14.28 17.87
N PRO A 233 4.75 13.89 18.94
CA PRO A 233 5.84 12.95 18.78
C PRO A 233 5.27 11.58 18.42
N GLY A 234 5.93 10.89 17.51
CA GLY A 234 5.63 9.53 17.13
C GLY A 234 6.73 9.02 16.20
N GLY A 235 6.95 7.71 16.17
CA GLY A 235 7.68 7.10 15.06
C GLY A 235 6.99 7.41 13.73
N PHE A 236 7.72 7.35 12.61
CA PHE A 236 7.09 7.26 11.29
C PHE A 236 6.08 6.10 11.34
N GLY A 237 4.79 6.39 11.11
CA GLY A 237 3.72 5.37 11.21
C GLY A 237 3.30 4.99 12.64
N SER A 238 3.42 5.89 13.63
CA SER A 238 3.09 5.59 15.03
C SER A 238 1.62 5.18 15.25
N GLY A 239 1.38 3.88 15.40
CA GLY A 239 0.20 3.33 16.06
C GLY A 239 -0.62 2.30 15.29
N LYS A 240 -0.19 1.87 14.10
CA LYS A 240 -0.96 0.90 13.30
C LYS A 240 -0.20 -0.38 13.11
N CYS A 241 -0.21 -1.22 14.12
CA CYS A 241 0.56 -2.44 14.08
C CYS A 241 -0.35 -3.66 14.21
N VAL A 242 0.06 -4.71 13.53
CA VAL A 242 -0.56 -6.04 13.64
C VAL A 242 0.30 -6.92 14.56
N LEU A 243 -0.30 -7.99 15.06
CA LEU A 243 0.38 -8.94 15.92
C LEU A 243 1.46 -9.75 15.17
N PRO A 244 2.43 -10.34 15.90
CA PRO A 244 3.29 -11.39 15.36
C PRO A 244 2.43 -12.55 14.84
N GLY A 245 2.89 -13.21 13.78
CA GLY A 245 2.16 -14.30 13.13
C GLY A 245 1.07 -13.85 12.15
N THR A 246 0.74 -12.56 12.07
CA THR A 246 -0.21 -12.05 11.06
C THR A 246 0.35 -12.28 9.64
N PRO A 247 -0.32 -13.07 8.78
CA PRO A 247 0.14 -13.31 7.44
C PRO A 247 -0.05 -12.07 6.55
N VAL A 248 0.90 -11.83 5.67
CA VAL A 248 0.91 -10.76 4.66
C VAL A 248 0.88 -11.42 3.28
N LEU A 249 0.01 -10.93 2.39
CA LEU A 249 -0.08 -11.39 1.01
C LEU A 249 0.95 -10.68 0.13
N LEU A 250 1.90 -11.46 -0.40
CA LEU A 250 2.90 -10.99 -1.34
C LEU A 250 2.38 -11.06 -2.78
N ALA A 251 2.99 -10.30 -3.68
CA ALA A 251 2.58 -10.21 -5.08
C ALA A 251 2.69 -11.54 -5.84
N ASP A 252 3.57 -12.45 -5.41
CA ASP A 252 3.70 -13.79 -5.98
C ASP A 252 2.67 -14.79 -5.42
N TRP A 253 1.70 -14.33 -4.63
CA TRP A 253 0.69 -15.11 -3.90
C TRP A 253 1.22 -15.95 -2.72
N SER A 254 2.50 -15.84 -2.36
CA SER A 254 2.98 -16.43 -1.11
C SER A 254 2.44 -15.66 0.11
N LEU A 255 2.35 -16.39 1.23
CA LEU A 255 1.99 -15.84 2.53
C LEU A 255 3.20 -15.96 3.44
N LYS A 256 3.62 -14.84 4.02
CA LYS A 256 4.63 -14.81 5.09
C LYS A 256 4.08 -14.09 6.29
N SER A 257 4.43 -14.55 7.50
CA SER A 257 4.06 -13.76 8.68
C SER A 257 4.87 -12.46 8.74
N ILE A 258 4.27 -11.41 9.27
CA ILE A 258 4.94 -10.10 9.34
C ILE A 258 6.23 -10.14 10.19
N ASP A 259 6.29 -10.97 11.23
CA ASP A 259 7.49 -11.17 12.04
C ASP A 259 8.56 -12.02 11.32
N GLU A 260 8.18 -12.91 10.41
CA GLU A 260 9.12 -13.59 9.51
C GLU A 260 9.72 -12.60 8.54
N ILE A 261 8.90 -11.73 7.93
CA ILE A 261 9.37 -10.65 7.06
C ILE A 261 10.37 -9.77 7.81
N TYR A 262 10.08 -9.41 9.07
CA TYR A 262 10.98 -8.61 9.87
C TYR A 262 12.30 -9.33 10.21
N ARG A 263 12.26 -10.63 10.53
CA ARG A 263 13.47 -11.42 10.81
C ARG A 263 14.35 -11.60 9.57
N GLU A 264 13.74 -11.75 8.41
CA GLU A 264 14.43 -11.92 7.12
C GLU A 264 14.86 -10.59 6.48
N ALA A 265 14.29 -9.46 6.95
CA ALA A 265 14.57 -8.14 6.43
C ALA A 265 16.06 -7.80 6.47
N ARG A 266 16.61 -7.48 5.29
CA ARG A 266 17.97 -6.99 5.12
C ARG A 266 17.92 -5.52 4.77
N GLY A 267 18.78 -4.75 5.42
CA GLY A 267 19.02 -3.36 5.12
C GLY A 267 19.31 -2.52 6.35
N LYS A 268 19.15 -1.21 6.21
CA LYS A 268 19.59 -0.26 7.24
C LYS A 268 18.62 -0.28 8.42
N LYS A 269 19.11 -0.76 9.56
CA LYS A 269 18.36 -0.76 10.82
C LYS A 269 18.52 0.58 11.53
N LEU A 270 17.39 1.21 11.84
CA LEU A 270 17.30 2.39 12.68
C LEU A 270 16.56 2.01 13.96
N ARG A 271 17.31 1.87 15.06
CA ARG A 271 16.72 1.67 16.38
C ARG A 271 16.32 3.03 16.95
N ILE A 272 15.03 3.23 17.20
CA ILE A 272 14.50 4.48 17.76
C ILE A 272 14.66 4.45 19.29
N ASN A 273 14.30 3.34 19.92
CA ASN A 273 14.45 3.12 21.37
C ASN A 273 14.54 1.62 21.71
N GLU A 274 14.38 1.25 22.99
CA GLU A 274 14.45 -0.15 23.41
C GLU A 274 13.36 -1.04 22.81
N TYR A 275 12.20 -0.45 22.49
CA TYR A 275 10.98 -1.11 22.06
C TYR A 275 10.65 -0.93 20.56
N GLU A 276 11.28 0.05 19.90
CA GLU A 276 10.97 0.44 18.52
C GLU A 276 12.19 0.36 17.60
N GLU A 277 12.03 -0.35 16.48
CA GLU A 277 13.03 -0.50 15.42
C GLU A 277 12.38 -0.39 14.04
N VAL A 278 13.04 0.31 13.13
CA VAL A 278 12.68 0.38 11.71
C VAL A 278 13.79 -0.25 10.88
N VAL A 279 13.43 -1.08 9.92
CA VAL A 279 14.36 -1.61 8.92
C VAL A 279 13.96 -1.05 7.56
N GLU A 280 14.83 -0.22 6.98
CA GLU A 280 14.77 0.14 5.56
C GLU A 280 15.25 -1.07 4.75
N LEU A 281 14.42 -1.56 3.84
CA LEU A 281 14.71 -2.78 3.07
C LEU A 281 15.69 -2.47 1.93
N ASP A 282 16.75 -3.26 1.80
CA ASP A 282 17.71 -3.18 0.68
C ASP A 282 16.99 -3.37 -0.66
N GLU A 283 16.03 -4.31 -0.68
CA GLU A 283 15.14 -4.59 -1.80
C GLU A 283 13.68 -4.44 -1.32
N PRO A 284 12.89 -3.53 -1.92
CA PRO A 284 11.49 -3.38 -1.54
C PRO A 284 10.69 -4.66 -1.76
N LEU A 285 9.79 -4.96 -0.83
CA LEU A 285 8.94 -6.15 -0.85
C LEU A 285 7.63 -5.90 -1.60
N ASP A 286 7.27 -6.78 -2.53
CA ASP A 286 6.05 -6.64 -3.33
C ASP A 286 4.84 -7.18 -2.57
N VAL A 287 3.93 -6.28 -2.20
CA VAL A 287 2.73 -6.57 -1.41
C VAL A 287 1.46 -6.15 -2.15
N ILE A 288 0.33 -6.75 -1.79
CA ILE A 288 -0.97 -6.32 -2.32
C ILE A 288 -1.55 -5.22 -1.45
N GLY A 289 -1.96 -4.10 -2.05
CA GLY A 289 -2.63 -2.97 -1.38
C GLY A 289 -3.86 -2.50 -2.15
N PHE A 290 -4.65 -1.63 -1.55
CA PHE A 290 -5.90 -1.06 -2.07
C PHE A 290 -5.72 0.44 -2.34
N ASP A 291 -5.98 0.90 -3.57
CA ASP A 291 -5.82 2.31 -3.94
C ASP A 291 -7.10 3.16 -3.82
N GLY A 292 -8.19 2.56 -3.32
CA GLY A 292 -9.51 3.16 -3.27
C GLY A 292 -10.47 2.66 -4.35
N VAL A 293 -9.94 2.02 -5.40
CA VAL A 293 -10.73 1.45 -6.53
C VAL A 293 -10.44 -0.04 -6.70
N GLU A 294 -9.17 -0.44 -6.77
CA GLU A 294 -8.76 -1.81 -7.03
C GLU A 294 -7.64 -2.29 -6.09
N LEU A 295 -7.47 -3.62 -6.04
CA LEU A 295 -6.33 -4.25 -5.37
C LEU A 295 -5.20 -4.45 -6.36
N ARG A 296 -4.00 -3.96 -6.05
CA ARG A 296 -2.83 -4.07 -6.94
C ARG A 296 -1.52 -4.21 -6.17
N VAL A 297 -0.43 -4.41 -6.90
CA VAL A 297 0.92 -4.59 -6.33
C VAL A 297 1.54 -3.24 -5.97
N PHE A 298 2.10 -3.14 -4.78
CA PHE A 298 2.85 -1.99 -4.28
C PHE A 298 4.17 -2.44 -3.65
N LYS A 299 5.09 -1.48 -3.50
CA LYS A 299 6.40 -1.69 -2.87
C LYS A 299 6.32 -1.34 -1.38
N ALA A 300 6.54 -2.31 -0.50
CA ALA A 300 6.85 -2.04 0.89
C ALA A 300 8.35 -1.73 1.02
N THR A 301 8.67 -0.54 1.52
CA THR A 301 10.06 -0.05 1.59
C THR A 301 10.66 -0.20 2.97
N HIS A 302 9.83 -0.24 4.02
CA HIS A 302 10.28 -0.37 5.39
C HIS A 302 9.41 -1.37 6.14
N ILE A 303 10.01 -2.04 7.12
CA ILE A 303 9.29 -2.81 8.12
C ILE A 303 9.57 -2.25 9.52
N TYR A 304 8.51 -2.11 10.30
CA TYR A 304 8.52 -1.54 11.63
C TYR A 304 8.27 -2.64 12.67
N ARG A 305 9.00 -2.59 13.78
CA ARG A 305 8.71 -3.32 15.02
C ARG A 305 8.50 -2.31 16.13
N GLY A 306 7.38 -2.40 16.83
CA GLY A 306 7.08 -1.65 18.05
C GLY A 306 6.61 -2.57 19.18
N PHE A 307 6.09 -1.97 20.25
CA PHE A 307 5.54 -2.67 21.41
C PHE A 307 4.21 -2.05 21.83
N THR A 308 3.24 -2.85 22.27
CA THR A 308 1.96 -2.36 22.81
C THR A 308 1.58 -3.08 24.10
N SER A 309 0.74 -2.44 24.92
CA SER A 309 0.16 -2.97 26.16
C SER A 309 -1.31 -3.42 26.01
N SER A 310 -1.91 -3.20 24.83
CA SER A 310 -3.26 -3.65 24.51
C SER A 310 -3.46 -3.85 23.00
N ILE A 311 -4.46 -4.66 22.66
CA ILE A 311 -4.93 -4.89 21.30
C ILE A 311 -6.45 -4.87 21.24
N VAL A 312 -7.00 -4.56 20.07
CA VAL A 312 -8.41 -4.74 19.75
C VAL A 312 -8.57 -5.99 18.89
N GLU A 313 -9.41 -6.91 19.36
CA GLU A 313 -9.90 -8.05 18.60
C GLU A 313 -11.28 -7.71 18.01
N LEU A 314 -11.40 -7.72 16.68
CA LEU A 314 -12.67 -7.57 15.97
C LEU A 314 -13.05 -8.86 15.28
N ARG A 315 -14.32 -9.23 15.34
CA ARG A 315 -14.89 -10.37 14.61
C ARG A 315 -15.97 -9.90 13.66
N THR A 316 -15.93 -10.35 12.42
CA THR A 316 -16.94 -9.97 11.40
C THR A 316 -17.94 -11.10 11.12
N SER A 317 -18.96 -10.79 10.32
CA SER A 317 -20.03 -11.71 9.94
C SER A 317 -19.58 -12.85 9.04
N SER A 318 -18.54 -12.62 8.23
CA SER A 318 -17.89 -13.71 7.49
C SER A 318 -16.89 -14.52 8.33
N GLY A 319 -16.67 -14.13 9.59
CA GLY A 319 -15.77 -14.80 10.51
C GLY A 319 -14.31 -14.33 10.47
N ARG A 320 -14.01 -13.20 9.81
CA ARG A 320 -12.69 -12.53 9.92
C ARG A 320 -12.43 -12.18 11.37
N VAL A 321 -11.21 -12.43 11.82
CA VAL A 321 -10.72 -11.99 13.12
C VAL A 321 -9.54 -11.06 12.89
N LEU A 322 -9.68 -9.80 13.28
CA LEU A 322 -8.61 -8.81 13.20
C LEU A 322 -8.09 -8.56 14.62
N LYS A 323 -6.78 -8.69 14.81
CA LYS A 323 -6.10 -8.34 16.05
C LYS A 323 -5.07 -7.25 15.76
N VAL A 324 -5.39 -6.04 16.18
CA VAL A 324 -4.65 -4.84 15.82
C VAL A 324 -4.47 -3.93 17.03
N THR A 325 -3.54 -2.99 16.97
CA THR A 325 -3.44 -1.93 17.98
C THR A 325 -4.74 -1.10 18.02
N PRO A 326 -5.14 -0.52 19.16
CA PRO A 326 -6.38 0.25 19.30
C PRO A 326 -6.55 1.38 18.26
N GLU A 327 -5.45 1.97 17.83
CA GLU A 327 -5.32 3.11 16.91
C GLU A 327 -5.24 2.68 15.43
N HIS A 328 -5.25 1.37 15.17
CA HIS A 328 -5.24 0.83 13.81
C HIS A 328 -6.52 1.21 13.09
N LYS A 329 -6.43 1.90 11.96
CA LYS A 329 -7.62 2.33 11.21
C LYS A 329 -8.06 1.24 10.26
N LEU A 330 -9.36 0.99 10.25
CA LEU A 330 -10.02 0.04 9.38
C LEU A 330 -10.86 0.80 8.35
N PRO A 331 -10.77 0.43 7.06
CA PRO A 331 -11.64 1.01 6.05
C PRO A 331 -13.09 0.56 6.30
N VAL A 332 -14.01 1.52 6.35
CA VAL A 332 -15.44 1.29 6.55
C VAL A 332 -16.25 2.08 5.55
N LEU A 333 -17.47 1.64 5.27
CA LEU A 333 -18.46 2.52 4.63
C LEU A 333 -19.28 3.24 5.69
N ASP A 334 -19.38 4.56 5.56
CA ASP A 334 -20.28 5.36 6.38
C ASP A 334 -21.76 5.19 5.94
N HIS A 335 -22.68 5.81 6.68
CA HIS A 335 -24.12 5.76 6.42
C HIS A 335 -24.52 6.38 5.07
N TYR A 336 -23.62 7.13 4.43
CA TYR A 336 -23.82 7.77 3.13
C TYR A 336 -23.18 6.96 1.98
N GLY A 337 -22.54 5.83 2.29
CA GLY A 337 -21.86 4.98 1.31
C GLY A 337 -20.45 5.47 0.94
N ASN A 338 -19.85 6.40 1.70
CA ASN A 338 -18.48 6.84 1.46
C ASN A 338 -17.47 5.95 2.18
N LEU A 339 -16.34 5.69 1.52
CA LEU A 339 -15.17 5.05 2.13
C LEU A 339 -14.55 5.99 3.17
N THR A 340 -14.55 5.57 4.42
CA THR A 340 -13.94 6.28 5.56
C THR A 340 -13.06 5.33 6.37
N PHE A 341 -12.33 5.87 7.34
CA PHE A 341 -11.40 5.09 8.16
C PHE A 341 -11.65 5.38 9.65
N ILE A 342 -11.92 4.32 10.42
CA ILE A 342 -12.20 4.40 11.86
C ILE A 342 -11.14 3.63 12.62
N ASP A 343 -10.63 4.17 13.73
CA ASP A 343 -9.71 3.46 14.62
C ASP A 343 -10.38 2.21 15.20
N ALA A 344 -9.64 1.11 15.32
CA ALA A 344 -10.15 -0.19 15.73
C ALA A 344 -10.93 -0.14 17.05
N GLN A 345 -10.45 0.64 18.03
CA GLN A 345 -11.11 0.82 19.33
C GLN A 345 -12.46 1.55 19.25
N ASN A 346 -12.70 2.30 18.18
CA ASN A 346 -13.91 3.09 17.96
C ASN A 346 -14.92 2.36 17.06
N VAL A 347 -14.56 1.20 16.53
CA VAL A 347 -15.48 0.39 15.72
C VAL A 347 -16.51 -0.26 16.62
N SER A 348 -17.79 -0.16 16.22
CA SER A 348 -18.91 -0.79 16.94
C SER A 348 -19.47 -1.97 16.15
N PRO A 349 -20.05 -2.99 16.81
CA PRO A 349 -20.88 -3.99 16.13
C PRO A 349 -21.94 -3.34 15.23
N GLY A 350 -22.14 -3.89 14.03
CA GLY A 350 -23.00 -3.32 12.99
C GLY A 350 -22.27 -2.45 11.96
N THR A 351 -21.01 -2.06 12.22
CA THR A 351 -20.17 -1.33 11.24
C THR A 351 -19.81 -2.23 10.06
N TYR A 352 -19.87 -1.72 8.82
CA TYR A 352 -19.43 -2.47 7.64
C TYR A 352 -17.97 -2.14 7.29
N LEU A 353 -17.09 -3.12 7.45
CA LEU A 353 -15.70 -3.03 6.99
C LEU A 353 -15.64 -3.26 5.48
N VAL A 354 -14.73 -2.53 4.82
CA VAL A 354 -14.34 -2.83 3.45
C VAL A 354 -13.25 -3.90 3.49
N VAL A 355 -13.52 -5.03 2.86
CA VAL A 355 -12.67 -6.21 2.87
C VAL A 355 -12.33 -6.62 1.43
N PRO A 356 -11.17 -7.26 1.19
CA PRO A 356 -10.79 -7.67 -0.15
C PRO A 356 -11.71 -8.80 -0.66
N ARG A 357 -12.09 -8.72 -1.94
CA ARG A 357 -12.95 -9.68 -2.66
C ARG A 357 -12.23 -10.37 -3.80
N TYR A 358 -11.46 -9.63 -4.60
CA TYR A 358 -10.73 -10.17 -5.76
C TYR A 358 -9.44 -9.40 -5.99
N VAL A 359 -8.33 -10.13 -6.18
CA VAL A 359 -7.02 -9.55 -6.49
C VAL A 359 -6.64 -9.92 -7.94
N PRO A 360 -6.63 -8.96 -8.87
CA PRO A 360 -6.37 -9.18 -10.30
C PRO A 360 -4.88 -9.38 -10.64
N VAL A 361 -4.16 -10.16 -9.85
CA VAL A 361 -2.73 -10.44 -10.08
C VAL A 361 -2.58 -11.79 -10.77
N ALA A 362 -2.24 -11.74 -12.06
CA ALA A 362 -2.01 -12.94 -12.87
C ALA A 362 -0.88 -13.80 -12.32
N SER A 363 -0.96 -15.11 -12.55
CA SER A 363 0.09 -16.05 -12.17
C SER A 363 0.39 -16.99 -13.31
N GLU A 364 1.65 -17.41 -13.42
CA GLU A 364 2.10 -18.37 -14.41
C GLU A 364 2.01 -19.81 -13.88
N TYR A 365 2.03 -20.79 -14.79
CA TYR A 365 2.11 -22.19 -14.37
C TYR A 365 3.43 -22.46 -13.65
N VAL A 366 3.35 -23.04 -12.46
CA VAL A 366 4.51 -23.35 -11.62
C VAL A 366 5.11 -24.69 -12.04
N GLY A 367 6.43 -24.74 -12.23
CA GLY A 367 7.15 -26.00 -12.48
C GLY A 367 7.09 -26.94 -11.26
N ILE A 368 7.18 -28.24 -11.47
CA ILE A 368 7.30 -29.17 -10.32
C ILE A 368 8.66 -28.94 -9.63
N PRO A 369 8.71 -28.80 -8.29
CA PRO A 369 9.94 -28.53 -7.53
C PRO A 369 10.83 -29.77 -7.43
N LEU A 370 11.30 -30.26 -8.58
CA LEU A 370 12.12 -31.46 -8.72
C LEU A 370 13.50 -31.34 -8.05
N GLN A 371 13.91 -30.13 -7.64
CA GLN A 371 15.15 -29.87 -6.90
C GLN A 371 15.31 -30.78 -5.66
N TRP A 372 14.22 -31.05 -4.96
CA TRP A 372 14.21 -31.92 -3.77
C TRP A 372 14.47 -33.39 -4.14
N LEU A 373 13.99 -33.83 -5.31
CA LEU A 373 14.24 -35.18 -5.84
C LEU A 373 15.61 -35.34 -6.48
N LEU A 374 16.20 -34.25 -7.01
CA LEU A 374 17.52 -34.25 -7.62
C LEU A 374 18.63 -34.66 -6.64
N SER A 375 18.45 -34.30 -5.37
CA SER A 375 19.39 -34.59 -4.28
C SER A 375 19.30 -36.04 -3.75
N ASP A 376 18.22 -36.77 -4.10
CA ASP A 376 17.94 -38.08 -3.53
C ASP A 376 18.79 -39.18 -4.19
N PRO A 377 19.62 -39.92 -3.44
CA PRO A 377 20.54 -40.92 -3.99
C PRO A 377 19.83 -42.15 -4.57
N GLU A 378 18.57 -42.36 -4.23
CA GLU A 378 17.78 -43.51 -4.71
C GLU A 378 17.04 -43.23 -6.01
N VAL A 379 16.83 -41.96 -6.37
CA VAL A 379 16.08 -41.56 -7.56
C VAL A 379 16.98 -41.55 -8.80
N CYS A 380 16.44 -42.08 -9.90
CA CYS A 380 17.15 -42.20 -11.16
C CYS A 380 16.23 -41.96 -12.36
N SER A 381 16.81 -41.47 -13.45
CA SER A 381 16.14 -41.38 -14.74
C SER A 381 15.97 -42.76 -15.37
N ARG A 382 14.72 -43.09 -15.70
CA ARG A 382 14.32 -44.26 -16.49
C ARG A 382 13.86 -43.88 -17.91
N ASP A 383 14.01 -42.61 -18.26
CA ASP A 383 13.71 -42.04 -19.56
C ASP A 383 14.80 -42.45 -20.57
N TYR A 384 14.41 -43.21 -21.59
CA TYR A 384 15.35 -43.79 -22.54
C TYR A 384 16.03 -42.74 -23.41
N GLU A 385 15.24 -41.83 -24.00
CA GLU A 385 15.73 -40.80 -24.92
C GLU A 385 16.62 -39.81 -24.18
N TYR A 386 16.18 -39.38 -23.00
CA TYR A 386 16.98 -38.53 -22.12
C TYR A 386 18.31 -39.19 -21.74
N ASN A 387 18.27 -40.47 -21.35
CA ASN A 387 19.46 -41.18 -20.94
C ASN A 387 20.47 -41.35 -22.09
N GLU A 388 20.01 -41.54 -23.33
CA GLU A 388 20.91 -41.57 -24.49
C GLU A 388 21.57 -40.20 -24.75
N ARG A 389 20.82 -39.09 -24.62
CA ARG A 389 21.41 -37.73 -24.71
C ARG A 389 22.51 -37.52 -23.66
N VAL A 390 22.25 -37.90 -22.41
CA VAL A 390 23.25 -37.82 -21.34
C VAL A 390 24.47 -38.68 -21.64
N ARG A 391 24.28 -39.92 -22.11
CA ARG A 391 25.42 -40.81 -22.45
C ARG A 391 26.26 -40.24 -23.59
N ASN A 392 25.64 -39.63 -24.60
CA ASN A 392 26.37 -38.99 -25.70
C ASN A 392 27.15 -37.77 -25.22
N LEU A 393 26.56 -36.95 -24.34
CA LEU A 393 27.23 -35.85 -23.68
C LEU A 393 28.46 -36.34 -22.91
N LEU A 394 28.30 -37.35 -22.04
CA LEU A 394 29.40 -37.91 -21.25
C LEU A 394 30.54 -38.51 -22.09
N LYS A 395 30.24 -39.03 -23.28
CA LYS A 395 31.26 -39.53 -24.24
C LYS A 395 32.06 -38.41 -24.90
N GLY A 396 31.50 -37.21 -24.99
CA GLY A 396 32.18 -36.04 -25.53
C GLY A 396 33.10 -35.33 -24.53
N LEU A 397 33.02 -35.64 -23.24
CA LEU A 397 33.80 -34.99 -22.19
C LEU A 397 35.25 -35.51 -22.11
N SER A 398 36.17 -34.59 -21.83
CA SER A 398 37.57 -34.88 -21.52
C SER A 398 37.74 -35.61 -20.19
N ARG A 399 38.95 -36.11 -19.93
CA ARG A 399 39.25 -36.80 -18.67
C ARG A 399 39.17 -35.86 -17.47
N GLU A 400 39.69 -34.62 -17.58
CA GLU A 400 39.60 -33.64 -16.50
C GLU A 400 38.14 -33.31 -16.16
N GLU A 401 37.29 -33.15 -17.18
CA GLU A 401 35.86 -32.87 -17.00
C GLU A 401 35.13 -34.02 -16.31
N LEU A 402 35.41 -35.28 -16.67
CA LEU A 402 34.82 -36.44 -16.01
C LEU A 402 35.27 -36.57 -14.53
N GLU A 403 36.53 -36.22 -14.23
CA GLU A 403 37.03 -36.20 -12.86
C GLU A 403 36.39 -35.07 -12.02
N ALA A 404 36.17 -33.90 -12.61
CA ALA A 404 35.43 -32.80 -11.99
C ALA A 404 33.96 -33.19 -11.73
N LEU A 405 33.31 -33.82 -12.70
CA LEU A 405 31.92 -34.28 -12.60
C LEU A 405 31.76 -35.36 -11.51
N SER A 406 32.73 -36.27 -11.39
CA SER A 406 32.78 -37.30 -10.34
C SER A 406 32.81 -36.69 -8.94
N LYS A 407 33.66 -35.67 -8.73
CA LYS A 407 33.75 -34.94 -7.46
C LYS A 407 32.45 -34.18 -7.16
N ALA A 408 31.91 -33.44 -8.12
CA ALA A 408 30.71 -32.62 -7.92
C ALA A 408 29.45 -33.46 -7.67
N SER A 409 29.29 -34.59 -8.35
CA SER A 409 28.12 -35.48 -8.18
C SER A 409 28.26 -36.46 -7.01
N ASN A 410 29.45 -36.57 -6.41
CA ASN A 410 29.81 -37.62 -5.46
C ASN A 410 29.52 -39.03 -6.00
N ILE A 411 29.81 -39.26 -7.29
CA ILE A 411 29.67 -40.54 -7.97
C ILE A 411 31.04 -40.97 -8.48
N ASP A 412 31.47 -42.17 -8.10
CA ASP A 412 32.77 -42.71 -8.48
C ASP A 412 32.98 -42.72 -10.01
N LEU A 413 34.19 -42.36 -10.45
CA LEU A 413 34.55 -42.22 -11.87
C LEU A 413 34.36 -43.53 -12.65
N LYS A 414 34.58 -44.69 -12.03
CA LYS A 414 34.30 -46.00 -12.65
C LYS A 414 32.82 -46.18 -12.89
N THR A 415 31.97 -45.69 -11.98
CA THR A 415 30.52 -45.72 -12.13
C THR A 415 30.07 -44.84 -13.30
N ILE A 416 30.61 -43.62 -13.43
CA ILE A 416 30.32 -42.73 -14.57
C ILE A 416 30.75 -43.38 -15.89
N LYS A 417 31.97 -43.92 -15.97
CA LYS A 417 32.46 -44.65 -17.16
C LYS A 417 31.59 -45.86 -17.50
N ASN A 418 31.09 -46.57 -16.50
CA ASN A 418 30.16 -47.67 -16.70
C ASN A 418 28.78 -47.22 -17.21
N LEU A 419 28.30 -46.03 -16.83
CA LEU A 419 27.04 -45.47 -17.31
C LEU A 419 27.15 -45.07 -18.79
N MET A 420 28.30 -44.55 -19.22
CA MET A 420 28.57 -44.19 -20.62
C MET A 420 28.41 -45.37 -21.59
N ASN A 421 28.85 -46.56 -21.15
CA ASN A 421 28.92 -47.76 -22.00
C ASN A 421 27.71 -48.69 -21.87
N SER A 422 26.80 -48.42 -20.92
CA SER A 422 25.69 -49.31 -20.60
C SER A 422 24.35 -48.74 -21.07
N ARG A 423 23.77 -49.33 -22.12
CA ARG A 423 22.45 -48.92 -22.66
C ARG A 423 21.26 -49.12 -21.71
N THR A 424 21.38 -50.02 -20.73
CA THR A 424 20.27 -50.42 -19.84
C THR A 424 20.33 -49.82 -18.44
N LYS A 425 21.44 -49.16 -18.06
CA LYS A 425 21.60 -48.63 -16.70
C LYS A 425 20.90 -47.28 -16.58
N ALA A 426 20.07 -47.15 -15.55
CA ALA A 426 19.44 -45.90 -15.19
C ALA A 426 20.48 -44.85 -14.77
N ILE A 427 20.22 -43.59 -15.07
CA ILE A 427 21.12 -42.48 -14.76
C ILE A 427 20.70 -41.87 -13.41
N PRO A 428 21.57 -41.83 -12.39
CA PRO A 428 21.23 -41.22 -11.09
C PRO A 428 20.85 -39.74 -11.24
N LEU A 429 19.81 -39.28 -10.54
CA LEU A 429 19.37 -37.89 -10.65
C LEU A 429 20.39 -36.88 -10.11
N LYS A 430 21.19 -37.28 -9.13
CA LYS A 430 22.33 -36.48 -8.64
C LYS A 430 23.38 -36.20 -9.72
N LEU A 431 23.54 -37.10 -10.70
CA LEU A 431 24.40 -36.85 -11.86
C LEU A 431 23.76 -35.84 -12.80
N VAL A 432 22.45 -35.97 -13.00
CA VAL A 432 21.64 -35.06 -13.82
C VAL A 432 21.67 -33.64 -13.25
N GLU A 433 21.57 -33.47 -11.93
CA GLU A 433 21.62 -32.16 -11.27
C GLU A 433 22.90 -31.39 -11.62
N VAL A 434 24.06 -32.04 -11.54
CA VAL A 434 25.35 -31.44 -11.88
C VAL A 434 25.45 -31.14 -13.37
N LEU A 435 24.95 -32.06 -14.21
CA LEU A 435 24.99 -31.89 -15.66
C LEU A 435 24.11 -30.73 -16.14
N ILE A 436 22.91 -30.55 -15.60
CA ILE A 436 22.02 -29.44 -16.01
C ILE A 436 22.62 -28.09 -15.60
N LYS A 437 23.31 -28.01 -14.45
CA LYS A 437 24.03 -26.78 -14.05
C LYS A 437 25.13 -26.40 -15.04
N ALA A 438 25.81 -27.40 -15.63
CA ALA A 438 26.86 -27.17 -16.62
C ALA A 438 26.32 -27.06 -18.06
N TYR A 439 25.20 -27.71 -18.36
CA TYR A 439 24.58 -27.83 -19.67
C TYR A 439 23.05 -27.62 -19.56
N PRO A 440 22.58 -26.36 -19.47
CA PRO A 440 21.17 -26.06 -19.23
C PRO A 440 20.22 -26.66 -20.28
N ASP A 441 20.64 -26.74 -21.55
CA ASP A 441 19.85 -27.29 -22.67
C ASP A 441 19.54 -28.80 -22.55
N LEU A 442 20.18 -29.50 -21.61
CA LEU A 442 19.91 -30.90 -21.35
C LEU A 442 18.48 -31.12 -20.86
N GLY A 443 17.94 -30.19 -20.05
CA GLY A 443 16.62 -30.29 -19.43
C GLY A 443 16.52 -31.42 -18.39
N LEU A 444 15.30 -31.67 -17.89
CA LEU A 444 15.01 -32.72 -16.91
C LEU A 444 14.40 -33.98 -17.57
N PRO A 445 14.67 -35.19 -17.05
CA PRO A 445 14.04 -36.42 -17.52
C PRO A 445 12.55 -36.46 -17.16
N LYS A 446 11.70 -36.97 -18.06
CA LYS A 446 10.24 -37.07 -17.82
C LYS A 446 9.82 -38.36 -17.12
N ILE A 447 10.65 -39.40 -17.22
CA ILE A 447 10.36 -40.70 -16.62
C ILE A 447 11.38 -41.01 -15.53
N LEU A 448 10.90 -41.06 -14.29
CA LEU A 448 11.70 -41.34 -13.11
C LEU A 448 11.44 -42.74 -12.56
N GLY A 449 12.36 -43.24 -11.75
CA GLY A 449 12.23 -44.46 -10.98
C GLY A 449 13.19 -44.49 -9.81
N VAL A 450 13.08 -45.50 -8.95
CA VAL A 450 14.08 -45.77 -7.90
C VAL A 450 15.10 -46.82 -8.36
N ARG A 451 16.33 -46.73 -7.84
CA ARG A 451 17.48 -47.51 -8.30
C ARG A 451 17.26 -49.03 -8.20
N ARG A 452 16.66 -49.49 -7.10
CA ARG A 452 16.37 -50.92 -6.83
C ARG A 452 14.95 -51.35 -7.21
N GLY A 453 14.10 -50.41 -7.65
CA GLY A 453 12.72 -50.70 -8.06
C GLY A 453 12.54 -50.83 -9.57
N LYS A 454 11.47 -51.52 -9.98
CA LYS A 454 11.07 -51.69 -11.39
C LYS A 454 10.02 -50.66 -11.85
N GLN A 455 9.37 -49.97 -10.90
CA GLN A 455 8.33 -49.00 -11.20
C GLN A 455 8.92 -47.78 -11.92
N LYS A 456 8.20 -47.31 -12.93
CA LYS A 456 8.50 -46.10 -13.69
C LYS A 456 7.35 -45.13 -13.48
N LEU A 457 7.67 -43.86 -13.29
CA LEU A 457 6.69 -42.81 -13.07
C LEU A 457 6.91 -41.73 -14.12
N SER A 458 5.85 -41.36 -14.83
CA SER A 458 5.85 -40.13 -15.64
C SER A 458 5.73 -38.95 -14.68
N ILE A 459 6.59 -37.94 -14.81
CA ILE A 459 6.51 -36.72 -14.01
C ILE A 459 6.10 -35.57 -14.92
N PRO A 460 5.04 -34.81 -14.57
CA PRO A 460 4.68 -33.62 -15.32
C PRO A 460 5.79 -32.56 -15.25
N ASP A 461 5.88 -31.71 -16.27
CA ASP A 461 6.85 -30.61 -16.28
C ASP A 461 6.40 -29.47 -15.33
N LYS A 462 5.08 -29.33 -15.13
CA LYS A 462 4.43 -28.24 -14.38
C LYS A 462 3.23 -28.75 -13.58
N VAL A 463 2.81 -27.97 -12.59
CA VAL A 463 1.56 -28.21 -11.86
C VAL A 463 0.40 -27.74 -12.74
N ASP A 464 -0.28 -28.69 -13.35
CA ASP A 464 -1.47 -28.48 -14.16
C ASP A 464 -2.75 -28.75 -13.35
N GLU A 465 -3.91 -28.58 -14.00
CA GLU A 465 -5.22 -28.75 -13.40
C GLU A 465 -5.45 -30.18 -12.88
N ASP A 466 -4.97 -31.20 -13.61
CA ASP A 466 -5.11 -32.60 -13.20
C ASP A 466 -4.31 -32.89 -11.92
N LEU A 467 -3.03 -32.47 -11.88
CA LEU A 467 -2.18 -32.66 -10.71
C LEU A 467 -2.70 -31.88 -9.51
N ALA A 468 -3.19 -30.66 -9.72
CA ALA A 468 -3.79 -29.86 -8.66
C ALA A 468 -5.05 -30.48 -8.08
N GLU A 469 -5.96 -31.00 -8.93
CA GLU A 469 -7.15 -31.72 -8.44
C GLU A 469 -6.78 -32.99 -7.66
N LEU A 470 -5.77 -33.73 -8.14
CA LEU A 470 -5.25 -34.90 -7.43
C LEU A 470 -4.66 -34.52 -6.06
N LEU A 471 -3.91 -33.42 -5.97
CA LEU A 471 -3.39 -32.90 -4.70
C LEU A 471 -4.52 -32.50 -3.75
N GLY A 472 -5.58 -31.86 -4.27
CA GLY A 472 -6.76 -31.51 -3.49
C GLY A 472 -7.47 -32.73 -2.89
N LEU A 473 -7.68 -33.77 -3.70
CA LEU A 473 -8.22 -35.06 -3.23
C LEU A 473 -7.31 -35.71 -2.20
N LEU A 474 -5.99 -35.69 -2.44
CA LEU A 474 -5.04 -36.28 -1.52
C LEU A 474 -5.03 -35.56 -0.16
N LEU A 475 -5.11 -34.21 -0.14
CA LEU A 475 -5.21 -33.42 1.09
C LEU A 475 -6.54 -33.58 1.82
N SER A 476 -7.61 -33.95 1.11
CA SER A 476 -8.92 -34.15 1.73
C SER A 476 -9.01 -35.49 2.46
N SER A 477 -8.55 -36.58 1.85
CA SER A 477 -8.82 -37.95 2.35
C SER A 477 -7.69 -38.95 2.04
N GLY A 478 -6.52 -38.43 1.71
CA GLY A 478 -5.30 -39.22 1.49
C GLY A 478 -4.49 -39.41 2.77
N SER A 479 -3.65 -40.43 2.76
CA SER A 479 -2.65 -40.70 3.79
C SER A 479 -1.41 -41.31 3.14
N ILE A 480 -0.24 -40.90 3.62
CA ILE A 480 1.04 -41.50 3.21
C ILE A 480 1.63 -42.23 4.42
N SER A 481 1.93 -43.52 4.26
CA SER A 481 2.56 -44.33 5.30
C SER A 481 3.68 -45.17 4.70
N GLY A 482 4.92 -44.91 5.13
CA GLY A 482 6.11 -45.50 4.52
C GLY A 482 6.19 -45.17 3.03
N ASP A 483 6.15 -46.22 2.20
CA ASP A 483 6.18 -46.15 0.73
C ASP A 483 4.77 -46.28 0.10
N ASP A 484 3.73 -46.32 0.92
CA ASP A 484 2.34 -46.47 0.47
C ASP A 484 1.63 -45.12 0.46
N VAL A 485 0.96 -44.83 -0.66
CA VAL A 485 -0.04 -43.77 -0.77
C VAL A 485 -1.42 -44.41 -0.69
N MET A 486 -2.21 -44.01 0.30
CA MET A 486 -3.57 -44.46 0.52
C MET A 486 -4.54 -43.32 0.24
N PHE A 487 -5.68 -43.63 -0.37
CA PHE A 487 -6.79 -42.71 -0.53
C PHE A 487 -8.10 -43.41 -0.16
N TYR A 488 -8.97 -42.73 0.58
CA TYR A 488 -10.23 -43.28 1.10
C TYR A 488 -11.41 -42.40 0.71
N SER A 489 -12.53 -42.99 0.31
CA SER A 489 -13.81 -42.27 0.17
C SER A 489 -15.01 -43.22 0.30
N ASN A 490 -16.13 -42.68 0.77
CA ASN A 490 -17.41 -43.39 0.78
C ASN A 490 -18.14 -43.30 -0.57
N ASP A 491 -17.72 -42.41 -1.46
CA ASP A 491 -18.25 -42.28 -2.82
C ASP A 491 -17.28 -42.93 -3.83
N ILE A 492 -17.73 -44.02 -4.45
CA ILE A 492 -16.96 -44.75 -5.46
C ILE A 492 -16.57 -43.87 -6.66
N ARG A 493 -17.37 -42.86 -6.99
CA ARG A 493 -17.12 -41.92 -8.10
C ARG A 493 -15.87 -41.09 -7.84
N VAL A 494 -15.66 -40.68 -6.59
CA VAL A 494 -14.46 -39.93 -6.17
C VAL A 494 -13.23 -40.84 -6.23
N VAL A 495 -13.35 -42.10 -5.81
CA VAL A 495 -12.27 -43.09 -5.94
C VAL A 495 -11.90 -43.35 -7.41
N GLN A 496 -12.89 -43.49 -8.29
CA GLN A 496 -12.67 -43.66 -9.73
C GLN A 496 -11.99 -42.43 -10.36
N ARG A 497 -12.39 -41.22 -9.93
CA ARG A 497 -11.73 -39.97 -10.33
C ARG A 497 -10.26 -39.95 -9.90
N TYR A 498 -9.97 -40.31 -8.65
CA TYR A 498 -8.61 -40.42 -8.12
C TYR A 498 -7.76 -41.40 -8.94
N ILE A 499 -8.28 -42.61 -9.23
CA ILE A 499 -7.59 -43.63 -10.05
C ILE A 499 -7.32 -43.10 -11.46
N SER A 500 -8.31 -42.43 -12.08
CA SER A 500 -8.20 -41.83 -13.41
C SER A 500 -7.08 -40.78 -13.46
N LEU A 501 -7.04 -39.86 -12.49
CA LEU A 501 -6.02 -38.82 -12.39
C LEU A 501 -4.63 -39.44 -12.20
N VAL A 502 -4.46 -40.38 -11.27
CA VAL A 502 -3.18 -41.07 -11.05
C VAL A 502 -2.70 -41.79 -12.31
N SER A 503 -3.61 -42.47 -13.02
CA SER A 503 -3.28 -43.15 -14.27
C SER A 503 -2.89 -42.18 -15.38
N ARG A 504 -3.56 -41.03 -15.50
CA ARG A 504 -3.27 -40.02 -16.53
C ARG A 504 -1.94 -39.30 -16.28
N ILE A 505 -1.72 -38.86 -15.05
CA ILE A 505 -0.57 -38.02 -14.67
C ILE A 505 0.69 -38.87 -14.61
N PHE A 506 0.62 -40.00 -13.89
CA PHE A 506 1.82 -40.78 -13.52
C PHE A 506 1.99 -42.06 -14.34
N ASN A 507 1.02 -42.41 -15.19
CA ASN A 507 0.96 -43.68 -15.91
C ASN A 507 1.03 -44.92 -14.98
N LEU A 508 0.38 -44.80 -13.81
CA LEU A 508 0.28 -45.87 -12.82
C LEU A 508 -1.10 -46.52 -12.87
N ARG A 509 -1.12 -47.86 -12.94
CA ARG A 509 -2.36 -48.63 -12.80
C ARG A 509 -2.65 -48.86 -11.32
N CYS A 510 -3.80 -48.37 -10.89
CA CYS A 510 -4.32 -48.58 -9.54
C CYS A 510 -5.55 -49.49 -9.60
N ARG A 511 -5.84 -50.18 -8.51
CA ARG A 511 -7.08 -50.93 -8.34
C ARG A 511 -7.81 -50.37 -7.14
N GLU A 512 -9.14 -50.31 -7.25
CA GLU A 512 -10.00 -50.08 -6.10
C GLU A 512 -10.02 -51.33 -5.23
N GLU A 513 -10.07 -51.11 -3.93
CA GLU A 513 -10.29 -52.11 -2.91
C GLU A 513 -11.45 -51.64 -2.03
N THR A 514 -12.10 -52.58 -1.35
CA THR A 514 -13.23 -52.29 -0.46
C THR A 514 -12.91 -52.78 0.94
N SER A 515 -13.08 -51.91 1.94
CA SER A 515 -12.99 -52.27 3.36
C SER A 515 -14.26 -51.81 4.07
N GLY A 516 -15.16 -52.76 4.35
CA GLY A 516 -16.46 -52.47 4.96
C GLY A 516 -17.36 -51.63 4.03
N ARG A 517 -17.71 -50.42 4.47
CA ARG A 517 -18.53 -49.46 3.70
C ARG A 517 -17.72 -48.41 2.93
N ALA A 518 -16.39 -48.40 3.10
CA ALA A 518 -15.50 -47.43 2.46
C ALA A 518 -14.75 -48.07 1.30
N TYR A 519 -14.55 -47.28 0.23
CA TYR A 519 -13.71 -47.64 -0.90
C TYR A 519 -12.33 -47.01 -0.68
N HIS A 520 -11.27 -47.74 -1.02
CA HIS A 520 -9.92 -47.23 -0.89
C HIS A 520 -9.02 -47.65 -2.04
N VAL A 521 -7.93 -46.90 -2.22
CA VAL A 521 -6.87 -47.20 -3.19
C VAL A 521 -5.56 -47.23 -2.44
N LYS A 522 -4.81 -48.31 -2.63
CA LYS A 522 -3.45 -48.47 -2.10
C LYS A 522 -2.44 -48.47 -3.25
N ILE A 523 -1.48 -47.56 -3.21
CA ILE A 523 -0.40 -47.46 -4.19
C ILE A 523 0.93 -47.60 -3.46
N HIS A 524 1.60 -48.73 -3.65
CA HIS A 524 2.97 -48.90 -3.19
C HIS A 524 3.94 -48.24 -4.19
N SER A 525 4.45 -47.06 -3.86
CA SER A 525 5.37 -46.30 -4.70
C SER A 525 6.24 -45.33 -3.87
N PRO A 526 7.48 -45.73 -3.53
CA PRO A 526 8.43 -44.85 -2.84
C PRO A 526 8.67 -43.53 -3.61
N LEU A 527 8.65 -43.60 -4.94
CA LEU A 527 8.85 -42.43 -5.78
C LEU A 527 7.66 -41.48 -5.73
N LEU A 528 6.43 -42.00 -5.83
CA LEU A 528 5.22 -41.17 -5.75
C LEU A 528 5.11 -40.47 -4.40
N VAL A 529 5.46 -41.17 -3.31
CA VAL A 529 5.57 -40.58 -1.97
C VAL A 529 6.55 -39.40 -1.95
N LYS A 530 7.76 -39.57 -2.51
CA LYS A 530 8.75 -38.48 -2.58
C LYS A 530 8.25 -37.31 -3.44
N VAL A 531 7.55 -37.58 -4.55
CA VAL A 531 6.95 -36.55 -5.42
C VAL A 531 5.89 -35.75 -4.67
N PHE A 532 4.95 -36.41 -3.99
CA PHE A 532 3.91 -35.71 -3.22
C PHE A 532 4.50 -34.89 -2.07
N LYS A 533 5.49 -35.41 -1.35
CA LYS A 533 6.22 -34.64 -0.33
C LYS A 533 6.92 -33.41 -0.92
N ALA A 534 7.58 -33.54 -2.07
CA ALA A 534 8.21 -32.41 -2.74
C ALA A 534 7.20 -31.34 -3.21
N LEU A 535 5.97 -31.75 -3.56
CA LEU A 535 4.86 -30.87 -3.91
C LEU A 535 4.18 -30.22 -2.69
N GLY A 536 4.71 -30.37 -1.48
CA GLY A 536 4.15 -29.82 -0.25
C GLY A 536 3.01 -30.65 0.35
N ALA A 537 2.74 -31.84 -0.18
CA ALA A 537 1.74 -32.76 0.36
C ALA A 537 2.40 -33.66 1.42
N SER A 538 2.84 -33.04 2.52
CA SER A 538 3.55 -33.69 3.62
C SER A 538 2.57 -34.28 4.64
N PHE A 539 2.06 -35.48 4.39
CA PHE A 539 1.10 -36.18 5.27
C PHE A 539 1.71 -36.82 6.53
N ASN A 540 2.89 -36.37 6.96
CA ASN A 540 3.58 -36.92 8.14
C ASN A 540 3.28 -36.13 9.43
N GLU A 541 2.60 -35.00 9.33
CA GLU A 541 2.15 -34.20 10.47
C GLU A 541 0.69 -34.55 10.81
N ALA A 542 0.29 -34.34 12.06
CA ALA A 542 -1.10 -34.55 12.46
C ALA A 542 -2.03 -33.82 11.48
N LEU A 543 -3.23 -34.37 11.20
CA LEU A 543 -4.26 -33.75 10.32
C LEU A 543 -4.54 -32.26 10.64
N ASN A 544 -4.12 -31.80 11.82
CA ASN A 544 -4.23 -30.44 12.31
C ASN A 544 -3.22 -29.46 11.68
N ASP A 545 -2.18 -29.91 10.97
CA ASP A 545 -1.09 -29.03 10.46
C ASP A 545 -0.96 -28.93 8.93
N LEU A 546 -1.90 -29.51 8.18
CA LEU A 546 -1.92 -29.42 6.72
C LEU A 546 -2.05 -27.97 6.23
N GLU A 547 -1.36 -27.62 5.15
CA GLU A 547 -1.46 -26.31 4.51
C GLU A 547 -1.72 -26.43 3.01
N VAL A 548 -2.18 -25.34 2.39
CA VAL A 548 -2.22 -25.27 0.93
C VAL A 548 -0.79 -25.23 0.42
N PRO A 549 -0.35 -26.14 -0.46
CA PRO A 549 1.01 -26.12 -0.95
C PRO A 549 1.36 -24.80 -1.64
N GLU A 550 2.58 -24.31 -1.41
CA GLU A 550 3.05 -23.04 -2.00
C GLU A 550 2.93 -23.06 -3.54
N VAL A 551 3.22 -24.21 -4.17
CA VAL A 551 3.06 -24.38 -5.63
C VAL A 551 1.62 -24.14 -6.10
N ILE A 552 0.61 -24.42 -5.28
CA ILE A 552 -0.80 -24.15 -5.57
C ILE A 552 -1.12 -22.67 -5.32
N MET A 553 -0.64 -22.09 -4.23
CA MET A 553 -0.82 -20.65 -3.95
C MET A 553 -0.35 -19.78 -5.12
N LYS A 554 0.82 -20.09 -5.67
CA LYS A 554 1.44 -19.37 -6.80
C LYS A 554 0.86 -19.73 -8.17
N SER A 555 0.00 -20.73 -8.27
CA SER A 555 -0.52 -21.22 -9.56
C SER A 555 -1.68 -20.37 -10.10
N PRO A 556 -1.97 -20.41 -11.42
CA PRO A 556 -3.06 -19.64 -12.03
C PRO A 556 -4.44 -20.06 -11.54
N GLU A 557 -5.46 -19.20 -11.73
CA GLU A 557 -6.85 -19.44 -11.29
C GLU A 557 -7.39 -20.82 -11.70
N ARG A 558 -7.00 -21.34 -12.87
CA ARG A 558 -7.46 -22.66 -13.35
C ARG A 558 -6.95 -23.82 -12.51
N VAL A 559 -5.66 -23.78 -12.17
CA VAL A 559 -5.00 -24.80 -11.35
C VAL A 559 -5.53 -24.70 -9.91
N VAL A 560 -5.70 -23.49 -9.40
CA VAL A 560 -6.33 -23.21 -8.10
C VAL A 560 -7.77 -23.74 -8.04
N SER A 561 -8.57 -23.47 -9.07
CA SER A 561 -9.92 -24.01 -9.20
C SER A 561 -9.94 -25.53 -9.13
N ALA A 562 -9.06 -26.20 -9.88
CA ALA A 562 -8.97 -27.65 -9.89
C ALA A 562 -8.55 -28.22 -8.52
N PHE A 563 -7.62 -27.57 -7.82
CA PHE A 563 -7.24 -27.93 -6.45
C PHE A 563 -8.42 -27.84 -5.47
N ILE A 564 -9.14 -26.71 -5.48
CA ILE A 564 -10.32 -26.52 -4.62
C ILE A 564 -11.39 -27.56 -4.96
N ARG A 565 -11.61 -27.85 -6.24
CA ARG A 565 -12.53 -28.91 -6.67
C ARG A 565 -12.15 -30.26 -6.06
N GLY A 566 -10.88 -30.66 -6.12
CA GLY A 566 -10.41 -31.90 -5.50
C GLY A 566 -10.71 -31.96 -3.99
N LEU A 567 -10.41 -30.87 -3.27
CA LEU A 567 -10.72 -30.76 -1.83
C LEU A 567 -12.20 -30.89 -1.52
N TYR A 568 -13.06 -30.19 -2.26
CA TYR A 568 -14.51 -30.23 -2.05
C TYR A 568 -15.15 -31.55 -2.50
N LEU A 569 -14.60 -32.24 -3.49
CA LEU A 569 -15.09 -33.58 -3.85
C LEU A 569 -14.81 -34.61 -2.76
N GLY A 570 -13.73 -34.45 -1.99
CA GLY A 570 -13.40 -35.38 -0.91
C GLY A 570 -14.00 -35.03 0.45
N CYS A 571 -14.04 -33.74 0.82
CA CYS A 571 -14.51 -33.29 2.15
C CYS A 571 -15.68 -32.29 2.11
N GLY A 572 -16.18 -31.92 0.93
CA GLY A 572 -17.27 -30.97 0.80
C GLY A 572 -18.63 -31.61 1.04
N SER A 573 -19.53 -30.83 1.64
CA SER A 573 -20.96 -31.13 1.74
C SER A 573 -21.71 -30.15 0.83
N PHE A 574 -22.58 -30.71 -0.01
CA PHE A 574 -23.44 -29.98 -0.93
C PHE A 574 -24.89 -30.18 -0.48
N ASP A 575 -25.46 -29.19 0.20
CA ASP A 575 -26.86 -29.20 0.63
C ASP A 575 -27.65 -28.17 -0.20
N GLU A 576 -28.99 -28.28 -0.24
CA GLU A 576 -29.86 -27.30 -0.92
C GLU A 576 -29.62 -25.88 -0.37
N GLY A 577 -28.89 -25.07 -1.13
CA GLY A 577 -28.62 -23.66 -0.83
C GLY A 577 -27.34 -23.38 -0.04
N ARG A 578 -26.45 -24.36 0.15
CA ARG A 578 -25.14 -24.11 0.76
C ARG A 578 -24.07 -25.13 0.35
N VAL A 579 -22.86 -24.64 0.20
CA VAL A 579 -21.65 -25.46 0.04
C VAL A 579 -20.80 -25.29 1.29
N ARG A 580 -20.45 -26.41 1.94
CA ARG A 580 -19.69 -26.43 3.19
C ARG A 580 -18.43 -27.27 3.02
N LEU A 581 -17.30 -26.76 3.50
CA LEU A 581 -16.08 -27.54 3.70
C LEU A 581 -15.78 -27.63 5.19
N VAL A 582 -15.31 -28.79 5.64
CA VAL A 582 -14.89 -29.04 7.01
C VAL A 582 -13.44 -29.48 6.99
N VAL A 583 -12.55 -28.75 7.67
CA VAL A 583 -11.11 -29.03 7.72
C VAL A 583 -10.59 -28.97 9.15
N LYS A 584 -9.69 -29.89 9.50
CA LYS A 584 -9.04 -29.90 10.82
C LYS A 584 -7.95 -28.84 10.94
N SER A 585 -7.18 -28.61 9.87
CA SER A 585 -6.09 -27.65 9.94
C SER A 585 -6.55 -26.21 9.70
N PRO A 586 -6.23 -25.27 10.61
CA PRO A 586 -6.44 -23.84 10.38
C PRO A 586 -5.50 -23.29 9.30
N LYS A 587 -4.31 -23.86 9.11
CA LYS A 587 -3.37 -23.44 8.04
C LYS A 587 -3.96 -23.72 6.65
N LEU A 588 -4.56 -24.89 6.45
CA LEU A 588 -5.27 -25.23 5.22
C LEU A 588 -6.45 -24.28 4.98
N LEU A 589 -7.25 -23.99 6.02
CA LEU A 589 -8.38 -23.07 5.91
C LEU A 589 -7.93 -21.65 5.55
N ARG A 590 -6.85 -21.16 6.16
CA ARG A 590 -6.20 -19.88 5.83
C ARG A 590 -5.79 -19.85 4.37
N GLY A 591 -5.04 -20.85 3.89
CA GLY A 591 -4.64 -20.91 2.48
C GLY A 591 -5.86 -20.91 1.54
N LEU A 592 -6.92 -21.66 1.86
CA LEU A 592 -8.16 -21.67 1.09
C LEU A 592 -8.86 -20.30 1.06
N ALA A 593 -8.84 -19.55 2.16
CA ALA A 593 -9.36 -18.20 2.21
C ALA A 593 -8.68 -17.27 1.17
N TYR A 594 -7.35 -17.36 1.03
CA TYR A 594 -6.61 -16.63 0.00
C TYR A 594 -6.84 -17.17 -1.42
N LEU A 595 -7.02 -18.48 -1.59
CA LEU A 595 -7.39 -19.04 -2.90
C LEU A 595 -8.79 -18.59 -3.34
N MET A 596 -9.75 -18.45 -2.43
CA MET A 596 -11.09 -17.91 -2.72
C MET A 596 -11.02 -16.43 -3.13
N LEU A 597 -10.15 -15.64 -2.48
CA LEU A 597 -9.82 -14.28 -2.89
C LEU A 597 -9.28 -14.23 -4.33
N LYS A 598 -8.42 -15.18 -4.70
CA LYS A 598 -7.92 -15.34 -6.08
C LYS A 598 -9.02 -15.66 -7.09
N LEU A 599 -10.07 -16.36 -6.68
CA LEU A 599 -11.20 -16.68 -7.55
C LEU A 599 -12.31 -15.62 -7.54
N GLY A 600 -12.27 -14.64 -6.64
CA GLY A 600 -13.33 -13.64 -6.50
C GLY A 600 -14.64 -14.21 -5.94
N ILE A 601 -14.53 -15.26 -5.12
CA ILE A 601 -15.67 -15.98 -4.51
C ILE A 601 -15.77 -15.57 -3.04
N LYS A 602 -16.94 -15.07 -2.62
CA LYS A 602 -17.17 -14.77 -1.21
C LYS A 602 -17.53 -16.03 -0.43
N TYR A 603 -17.11 -16.05 0.83
CA TYR A 603 -17.35 -17.14 1.76
C TYR A 603 -17.44 -16.57 3.19
N SER A 604 -17.94 -17.41 4.09
CA SER A 604 -17.78 -17.25 5.53
C SER A 604 -16.91 -18.39 6.05
N ALA A 605 -16.02 -18.13 6.99
CA ALA A 605 -15.16 -19.15 7.58
C ALA A 605 -15.14 -19.04 9.11
N GLU A 606 -15.15 -20.18 9.79
CA GLU A 606 -15.08 -20.27 11.25
C GLU A 606 -13.79 -20.98 11.63
N PHE A 607 -12.89 -20.24 12.29
CA PHE A 607 -11.71 -20.79 12.94
C PHE A 607 -12.07 -21.20 14.37
N ARG A 608 -11.79 -22.45 14.75
CA ARG A 608 -12.04 -22.98 16.10
C ARG A 608 -10.71 -23.36 16.78
N ASP A 609 -10.76 -23.56 18.10
CA ASP A 609 -9.58 -23.85 18.92
C ASP A 609 -8.93 -25.20 18.55
N GLN A 610 -7.72 -25.44 19.05
CA GLN A 610 -6.98 -26.66 18.78
C GLN A 610 -7.82 -27.90 19.14
N ASP A 611 -7.89 -28.84 18.20
CA ASP A 611 -8.69 -30.08 18.18
C ASP A 611 -10.16 -29.98 17.73
N GLU A 612 -10.69 -28.78 17.48
CA GLU A 612 -12.01 -28.59 16.86
C GLU A 612 -11.94 -28.48 15.33
N LEU A 613 -13.08 -28.75 14.67
CA LEU A 613 -13.20 -28.66 13.22
C LEU A 613 -13.42 -27.21 12.80
N ASN A 614 -12.70 -26.77 11.76
CA ASN A 614 -12.89 -25.47 11.14
C ASN A 614 -13.83 -25.60 9.94
N TYR A 615 -14.56 -24.53 9.64
CA TYR A 615 -15.61 -24.55 8.62
C TYR A 615 -15.41 -23.44 7.59
N MET A 616 -15.73 -23.74 6.33
CA MET A 616 -15.94 -22.74 5.28
C MET A 616 -17.32 -22.94 4.68
N HIS A 617 -18.05 -21.85 4.49
CA HIS A 617 -19.41 -21.83 3.96
C HIS A 617 -19.52 -20.87 2.78
N ILE A 618 -20.23 -21.32 1.76
CA ILE A 618 -20.68 -20.49 0.64
C ILE A 618 -22.19 -20.65 0.60
N CYS A 619 -22.92 -19.59 0.93
CA CYS A 619 -24.38 -19.62 1.10
C CYS A 619 -25.11 -18.64 0.16
N GLU A 620 -24.45 -17.58 -0.29
CA GLU A 620 -25.10 -16.59 -1.15
C GLU A 620 -25.37 -17.18 -2.56
N PRO A 621 -26.59 -17.06 -3.12
CA PRO A 621 -26.93 -17.68 -4.41
C PRO A 621 -26.00 -17.30 -5.57
N ASN A 622 -25.58 -16.04 -5.64
CA ASN A 622 -24.66 -15.56 -6.67
C ASN A 622 -23.25 -16.15 -6.50
N GLU A 623 -22.80 -16.32 -5.27
CA GLU A 623 -21.47 -16.86 -4.94
C GLU A 623 -21.45 -18.37 -5.07
N LEU A 624 -22.56 -19.05 -4.75
CA LEU A 624 -22.80 -20.46 -5.08
C LEU A 624 -22.73 -20.69 -6.60
N ARG A 625 -23.40 -19.85 -7.39
CA ARG A 625 -23.32 -19.93 -8.85
C ARG A 625 -21.88 -19.73 -9.35
N ARG A 626 -21.18 -18.73 -8.83
CA ARG A 626 -19.76 -18.49 -9.16
C ARG A 626 -18.89 -19.69 -8.79
N PHE A 627 -19.08 -20.27 -7.61
CA PHE A 627 -18.38 -21.45 -7.16
C PHE A 627 -18.64 -22.65 -8.08
N CYS A 628 -19.91 -22.93 -8.41
CA CYS A 628 -20.25 -24.01 -9.33
C CYS A 628 -19.60 -23.81 -10.71
N VAL A 629 -19.64 -22.60 -11.27
CA VAL A 629 -19.06 -22.31 -12.60
C VAL A 629 -17.53 -22.35 -12.56
N LYS A 630 -16.90 -21.62 -11.62
CA LYS A 630 -15.45 -21.49 -11.58
C LYS A 630 -14.76 -22.75 -11.07
N VAL A 631 -15.32 -23.45 -10.08
CA VAL A 631 -14.68 -24.56 -9.37
C VAL A 631 -15.19 -25.91 -9.85
N LEU A 632 -16.50 -26.16 -9.80
CA LEU A 632 -17.03 -27.49 -10.13
C LEU A 632 -16.98 -27.77 -11.63
N LEU A 633 -17.49 -26.84 -12.46
CA LEU A 633 -17.65 -27.02 -13.89
C LEU A 633 -16.37 -26.82 -14.70
N GLY A 634 -15.60 -25.76 -14.42
CA GLY A 634 -14.41 -25.44 -15.22
C GLY A 634 -14.70 -25.34 -16.73
N ARG A 635 -13.71 -25.62 -17.59
CA ARG A 635 -13.89 -25.83 -19.03
C ARG A 635 -13.83 -27.33 -19.36
N GLY A 636 -14.98 -27.99 -19.27
CA GLY A 636 -15.13 -29.41 -19.57
C GLY A 636 -15.93 -30.10 -18.46
N SER A 637 -17.22 -30.29 -18.69
CA SER A 637 -18.15 -30.97 -17.79
C SER A 637 -17.76 -32.45 -17.62
N ASP A 638 -17.06 -32.78 -16.54
CA ASP A 638 -16.87 -34.17 -16.14
C ASP A 638 -18.12 -34.65 -15.38
N GLU A 639 -18.82 -35.61 -15.99
CA GLU A 639 -20.06 -36.18 -15.46
C GLU A 639 -19.90 -36.71 -14.04
N ILE A 640 -18.70 -37.19 -13.67
CA ILE A 640 -18.39 -37.68 -12.33
C ILE A 640 -18.47 -36.54 -11.31
N VAL A 641 -17.92 -35.37 -11.62
CA VAL A 641 -17.88 -34.20 -10.74
C VAL A 641 -19.30 -33.70 -10.49
N LEU A 642 -20.11 -33.57 -11.55
CA LEU A 642 -21.50 -33.14 -11.45
C LEU A 642 -22.36 -34.09 -10.63
N LYS A 643 -22.21 -35.40 -10.86
CA LYS A 643 -22.95 -36.43 -10.11
C LYS A 643 -22.55 -36.49 -8.64
N THR A 644 -21.27 -36.33 -8.32
CA THR A 644 -20.79 -36.30 -6.93
C THR A 644 -21.28 -35.06 -6.20
N ALA A 645 -21.27 -33.90 -6.86
CA ALA A 645 -21.76 -32.66 -6.28
C ALA A 645 -23.31 -32.54 -6.26
N GLY A 646 -24.04 -33.55 -6.75
CA GLY A 646 -25.51 -33.60 -6.69
C GLY A 646 -26.25 -32.87 -7.82
N PHE A 647 -25.57 -32.49 -8.90
CA PHE A 647 -26.11 -31.71 -10.03
C PHE A 647 -26.51 -32.58 -11.26
N SER A 648 -27.03 -33.80 -11.05
CA SER A 648 -27.34 -34.71 -12.15
C SER A 648 -28.46 -34.20 -13.07
N GLY A 649 -28.18 -34.07 -14.38
CA GLY A 649 -29.18 -33.81 -15.42
C GLY A 649 -29.18 -32.41 -16.05
N MET A 650 -28.23 -31.53 -15.70
CA MET A 650 -28.09 -30.19 -16.30
C MET A 650 -27.06 -30.19 -17.43
N SER A 651 -27.45 -29.69 -18.61
CA SER A 651 -26.57 -29.47 -19.76
C SER A 651 -25.67 -28.23 -19.56
N ASP A 652 -24.51 -28.19 -20.24
CA ASP A 652 -23.60 -27.03 -20.20
C ASP A 652 -24.31 -25.72 -20.60
N GLN A 653 -25.35 -25.78 -21.45
CA GLN A 653 -26.18 -24.63 -21.85
C GLN A 653 -27.16 -24.17 -20.74
N GLU A 654 -27.72 -25.09 -19.97
CA GLU A 654 -28.59 -24.77 -18.82
C GLU A 654 -27.80 -24.13 -17.67
N LEU A 655 -26.51 -24.47 -17.54
CA LEU A 655 -25.58 -23.94 -16.54
C LEU A 655 -24.88 -22.64 -17.00
N SER A 656 -24.59 -22.49 -18.30
CA SER A 656 -24.00 -21.28 -18.88
C SER A 656 -25.04 -20.16 -19.14
N GLY A 657 -26.32 -20.51 -19.16
CA GLY A 657 -27.46 -19.59 -19.11
C GLY A 657 -28.06 -19.21 -20.47
N SER A 658 -29.25 -19.74 -20.77
CA SER A 658 -30.39 -19.04 -21.38
C SER A 658 -31.50 -20.05 -21.74
N GLY A 659 -32.54 -20.18 -20.90
CA GLY A 659 -33.80 -20.84 -21.27
C GLY A 659 -34.12 -22.16 -20.57
N VAL A 660 -35.10 -22.09 -19.66
CA VAL A 660 -36.09 -23.13 -19.27
C VAL A 660 -35.59 -24.34 -18.46
N GLY A 661 -35.55 -24.16 -17.14
CA GLY A 661 -36.53 -24.76 -16.23
C GLY A 661 -36.53 -26.28 -16.03
N TYR A 662 -35.66 -26.78 -15.14
CA TYR A 662 -36.02 -27.84 -14.19
C TYR A 662 -35.41 -27.58 -12.79
N ASN A 663 -36.31 -27.44 -11.81
CA ASN A 663 -36.18 -27.53 -10.35
C ASN A 663 -34.95 -26.96 -9.60
N LEU A 664 -34.45 -25.81 -10.06
CA LEU A 664 -33.89 -24.75 -9.19
C LEU A 664 -34.98 -23.92 -8.48
N GLN A 665 -36.27 -24.22 -8.70
CA GLN A 665 -37.41 -23.42 -8.24
C GLN A 665 -37.65 -23.42 -6.72
N ALA A 666 -37.08 -24.35 -5.96
CA ALA A 666 -37.12 -24.32 -4.50
C ALA A 666 -36.15 -23.27 -3.90
N LEU A 667 -35.07 -22.95 -4.61
CA LEU A 667 -34.07 -21.95 -4.21
C LEU A 667 -34.37 -20.53 -4.73
N VAL A 668 -35.30 -20.41 -5.68
CA VAL A 668 -35.65 -19.13 -6.35
C VAL A 668 -37.01 -18.57 -5.86
N HIS A 669 -37.66 -19.20 -4.86
CA HIS A 669 -38.87 -18.64 -4.24
C HIS A 669 -38.62 -17.69 -3.06
N ALA A 670 -37.36 -17.35 -2.78
CA ALA A 670 -37.02 -16.21 -1.93
C ALA A 670 -36.29 -15.15 -2.78
N ASP A 671 -36.89 -13.97 -2.81
CA ASP A 671 -36.32 -12.70 -3.21
C ASP A 671 -36.35 -12.28 -4.68
N ARG A 672 -37.38 -11.46 -4.91
CA ARG A 672 -37.41 -10.31 -5.81
C ARG A 672 -36.01 -9.73 -6.06
N VAL A 673 -35.69 -9.62 -7.34
CA VAL A 673 -34.59 -8.86 -7.92
C VAL A 673 -34.51 -7.49 -7.25
N THR A 674 -33.52 -7.31 -6.39
CA THR A 674 -33.08 -6.01 -5.90
C THR A 674 -31.67 -5.84 -6.43
N TYR A 675 -31.48 -4.87 -7.34
CA TYR A 675 -30.13 -4.39 -7.64
C TYR A 675 -29.56 -3.88 -6.33
N GLY A 676 -28.53 -4.56 -5.85
CA GLY A 676 -28.03 -4.43 -4.48
C GLY A 676 -27.36 -3.09 -4.23
N LEU A 677 -28.16 -2.10 -3.85
CA LEU A 677 -27.81 -1.10 -2.85
C LEU A 677 -28.96 -1.04 -1.86
N VAL A 678 -28.65 -1.44 -0.62
CA VAL A 678 -29.41 -1.09 0.59
C VAL A 678 -30.91 -1.40 0.53
N SER A 679 -31.33 -2.55 1.06
CA SER A 679 -32.72 -2.72 1.52
C SER A 679 -32.90 -1.97 2.85
N TYR A 680 -33.09 -0.66 2.80
CA TYR A 680 -33.68 0.13 3.89
C TYR A 680 -35.19 0.19 3.66
N ASP A 681 -35.96 0.15 4.74
CA ASP A 681 -37.43 0.28 4.74
C ASP A 681 -37.85 1.58 4.02
N VAL A 682 -38.37 1.43 2.80
CA VAL A 682 -38.79 2.54 1.93
C VAL A 682 -40.22 2.96 2.32
N SER A 683 -40.35 3.60 3.47
CA SER A 683 -41.59 4.29 3.86
C SER A 683 -41.40 5.76 4.24
N ALA A 684 -40.19 6.32 4.11
CA ALA A 684 -39.94 7.74 4.40
C ALA A 684 -39.04 8.44 3.35
N LYS A 685 -39.71 9.05 2.35
CA LYS A 685 -39.28 10.12 1.42
C LYS A 685 -38.25 9.78 0.30
N PRO A 686 -38.45 10.32 -0.92
CA PRO A 686 -37.63 9.99 -2.10
C PRO A 686 -36.30 10.77 -2.13
N LEU A 687 -35.20 10.05 -2.36
CA LEU A 687 -33.88 10.61 -2.65
C LEU A 687 -33.79 10.95 -4.14
N THR A 688 -33.66 12.25 -4.43
CA THR A 688 -33.10 12.77 -5.68
C THR A 688 -31.67 13.24 -5.37
N PHE A 689 -30.79 13.15 -6.38
CA PHE A 689 -29.35 13.48 -6.42
C PHE A 689 -28.38 12.32 -6.16
N LEU A 690 -27.89 11.71 -7.23
CA LEU A 690 -26.71 10.82 -7.25
C LEU A 690 -25.97 10.96 -8.60
N GLU A 691 -24.97 11.83 -8.64
CA GLU A 691 -23.78 11.69 -9.50
C GLU A 691 -22.70 11.01 -8.64
N GLY A 692 -22.04 9.95 -9.11
CA GLY A 692 -20.99 9.23 -8.36
C GLY A 692 -21.09 7.69 -8.33
N PHE A 693 -22.04 7.09 -9.07
CA PHE A 693 -22.28 5.65 -9.01
C PHE A 693 -21.35 4.78 -9.88
N GLU A 694 -20.62 5.35 -10.83
CA GLU A 694 -19.75 4.58 -11.74
C GLU A 694 -18.55 3.96 -10.97
N ASP A 695 -17.88 4.72 -10.11
CA ASP A 695 -16.73 4.24 -9.33
C ASP A 695 -17.11 3.12 -8.33
N VAL A 696 -18.32 3.17 -7.75
CA VAL A 696 -18.81 2.17 -6.77
C VAL A 696 -19.05 0.80 -7.42
N VAL A 697 -19.50 0.77 -8.68
CA VAL A 697 -19.76 -0.48 -9.41
C VAL A 697 -18.44 -1.19 -9.74
N ASP A 698 -17.44 -0.45 -10.21
CA ASP A 698 -16.13 -1.02 -10.54
C ASP A 698 -15.38 -1.51 -9.29
N THR A 699 -15.42 -0.73 -8.21
CA THR A 699 -14.79 -1.07 -6.92
C THR A 699 -15.40 -2.33 -6.28
N SER A 700 -16.71 -2.57 -6.48
CA SER A 700 -17.41 -3.76 -5.95
C SER A 700 -16.89 -5.10 -6.49
N THR A 701 -16.13 -5.07 -7.59
CA THR A 701 -15.43 -6.24 -8.12
C THR A 701 -14.29 -6.67 -7.20
N TYR A 702 -13.54 -5.71 -6.67
CA TYR A 702 -12.29 -5.94 -5.94
C TYR A 702 -12.46 -5.97 -4.43
N VAL A 703 -13.47 -5.29 -3.90
CA VAL A 703 -13.78 -5.27 -2.46
C VAL A 703 -15.22 -5.69 -2.17
N ALA A 704 -15.48 -6.05 -0.93
CA ALA A 704 -16.78 -6.39 -0.39
C ALA A 704 -16.98 -5.73 0.96
N LEU A 705 -18.23 -5.74 1.44
CA LEU A 705 -18.59 -5.27 2.77
C LEU A 705 -18.77 -6.45 3.71
N ASP A 706 -18.26 -6.31 4.92
CA ASP A 706 -18.39 -7.32 5.95
C ASP A 706 -18.69 -6.68 7.30
N MET A 707 -19.80 -7.10 7.90
CA MET A 707 -20.32 -6.46 9.10
C MET A 707 -19.58 -6.93 10.34
N VAL A 708 -19.13 -5.99 11.18
CA VAL A 708 -18.55 -6.29 12.49
C VAL A 708 -19.63 -6.83 13.42
N LYS A 709 -19.35 -7.96 14.06
CA LYS A 709 -20.24 -8.65 15.01
C LYS A 709 -19.82 -8.46 16.46
N ASP A 710 -18.51 -8.43 16.72
CA ASP A 710 -17.97 -8.36 18.07
C ASP A 710 -16.66 -7.57 18.07
N VAL A 711 -16.44 -6.81 19.15
CA VAL A 711 -15.25 -5.96 19.35
C VAL A 711 -14.82 -6.06 20.80
N ARG A 712 -13.57 -6.44 21.04
CA ARG A 712 -13.01 -6.62 22.40
C ARG A 712 -11.66 -5.95 22.50
N VAL A 713 -11.45 -5.17 23.55
CA VAL A 713 -10.13 -4.68 23.93
C VAL A 713 -9.50 -5.71 24.87
N LEU A 714 -8.34 -6.24 24.52
CA LEU A 714 -7.61 -7.24 25.28
C LEU A 714 -6.30 -6.65 25.80
N LYS A 715 -5.93 -7.00 27.04
CA LYS A 715 -4.59 -6.70 27.56
C LYS A 715 -3.58 -7.58 26.82
N TYR A 716 -2.51 -6.98 26.30
CA TYR A 716 -1.47 -7.67 25.56
C TYR A 716 -0.15 -6.94 25.76
N GLU A 717 0.89 -7.60 26.27
CA GLU A 717 2.21 -6.99 26.43
C GLU A 717 3.18 -7.71 25.50
N GLY A 718 3.52 -7.09 24.37
CA GLY A 718 4.37 -7.72 23.37
C GLY A 718 4.66 -6.88 22.15
N ASP A 719 5.51 -7.45 21.29
CA ASP A 719 5.93 -6.84 20.02
C ASP A 719 4.76 -6.77 19.04
N VAL A 720 4.74 -5.71 18.24
CA VAL A 720 3.81 -5.51 17.13
C VAL A 720 4.56 -5.01 15.91
N TYR A 721 4.03 -5.25 14.71
CA TYR A 721 4.73 -4.97 13.46
C TYR A 721 3.87 -4.17 12.48
N ASP A 722 4.52 -3.42 11.58
CA ASP A 722 3.86 -2.72 10.48
C ASP A 722 4.75 -2.68 9.22
N LEU A 723 4.16 -2.46 8.05
CA LEU A 723 4.84 -2.32 6.77
C LEU A 723 4.61 -0.92 6.21
N VAL A 724 5.67 -0.20 5.85
CA VAL A 724 5.52 1.06 5.09
C VAL A 724 5.37 0.72 3.62
N VAL A 725 4.12 0.73 3.14
CA VAL A 725 3.77 0.52 1.73
C VAL A 725 3.71 1.85 1.02
N ASP A 726 4.55 2.02 0.00
CA ASP A 726 4.60 3.24 -0.80
C ASP A 726 3.26 3.48 -1.51
N SER A 727 2.89 4.76 -1.64
CA SER A 727 1.68 5.28 -2.30
C SER A 727 0.34 5.03 -1.59
N VAL A 728 0.04 3.82 -1.15
CA VAL A 728 -1.31 3.50 -0.62
C VAL A 728 -1.38 3.32 0.88
N HIS A 729 -0.24 3.16 1.55
CA HIS A 729 -0.16 3.08 3.01
C HIS A 729 -1.12 2.04 3.61
N ASN A 730 -1.32 0.93 2.89
CA ASN A 730 -2.09 -0.22 3.34
C ASN A 730 -1.63 -1.50 2.63
N PHE A 731 -1.89 -2.65 3.26
CA PHE A 731 -1.61 -3.97 2.70
C PHE A 731 -2.71 -4.98 3.03
N VAL A 732 -2.79 -6.05 2.24
CA VAL A 732 -3.69 -7.18 2.47
C VAL A 732 -3.00 -8.25 3.33
N GLY A 733 -3.68 -8.69 4.38
CA GLY A 733 -3.18 -9.73 5.28
C GLY A 733 -4.26 -10.33 6.18
N GLY A 734 -3.84 -11.08 7.21
CA GLY A 734 -4.72 -11.69 8.21
C GLY A 734 -5.10 -13.16 7.92
N ASP A 735 -5.57 -13.89 8.92
CA ASP A 735 -5.95 -15.31 8.75
C ASP A 735 -7.06 -15.50 7.70
N ILE A 736 -7.97 -14.53 7.68
CA ILE A 736 -8.88 -14.30 6.56
C ILE A 736 -8.53 -12.91 6.01
N PRO A 737 -8.34 -12.76 4.69
CA PRO A 737 -7.88 -11.51 4.08
C PRO A 737 -8.67 -10.27 4.50
N VAL A 738 -7.96 -9.25 4.98
CA VAL A 738 -8.42 -7.89 5.34
C VAL A 738 -7.42 -6.84 4.84
N ILE A 739 -7.85 -5.57 4.77
CA ILE A 739 -6.98 -4.43 4.44
C ILE A 739 -6.52 -3.76 5.74
N TYR A 740 -5.21 -3.76 5.99
CA TYR A 740 -4.59 -3.04 7.10
C TYR A 740 -4.04 -1.70 6.60
N HIS A 741 -4.48 -0.57 7.17
CA HIS A 741 -4.00 0.77 6.83
C HIS A 741 -2.87 1.23 7.78
N ASN A 742 -2.07 2.24 7.39
CA ASN A 742 -1.01 2.94 8.15
C ASN A 742 -1.40 4.42 8.36
N THR A 743 -1.41 5.04 9.56
CA THR A 743 -1.90 6.46 9.75
C THR A 743 -0.77 7.45 9.82
N VAL A 744 -1.04 8.66 9.30
CA VAL A 744 -0.39 9.92 9.71
C VAL A 744 -1.42 10.83 10.41
N LEU A 745 -1.29 11.02 11.73
CA LEU A 745 -2.25 11.78 12.59
C LEU A 745 -2.34 13.27 12.19
N LEU A 746 -1.23 13.85 11.74
CA LEU A 746 -1.13 15.26 11.33
C LEU A 746 -2.03 15.61 10.13
N GLN A 747 -2.21 14.67 9.19
CA GLN A 747 -3.16 14.84 8.09
C GLN A 747 -4.61 14.87 8.58
N THR A 748 -4.95 14.08 9.62
CA THR A 748 -6.31 14.06 10.18
C THR A 748 -6.63 15.40 10.85
N LEU A 749 -5.69 15.96 11.62
CA LEU A 749 -5.83 17.28 12.23
C LEU A 749 -6.10 18.38 11.19
N THR A 750 -5.35 18.37 10.09
CA THR A 750 -5.50 19.38 9.04
C THR A 750 -6.86 19.28 8.33
N LYS A 751 -7.46 18.09 8.27
CA LYS A 751 -8.75 17.84 7.60
C LYS A 751 -9.96 18.27 8.45
N TRP A 752 -9.90 18.03 9.76
CA TRP A 752 -11.09 18.10 10.62
C TRP A 752 -11.09 19.24 11.64
N SER A 753 -9.96 19.93 11.82
CA SER A 753 -9.89 21.03 12.78
C SER A 753 -10.77 22.22 12.37
N ARG A 754 -11.51 22.73 13.35
CA ARG A 754 -12.36 23.92 13.21
C ARG A 754 -11.51 25.18 13.25
N THR A 755 -11.08 25.62 12.08
CA THR A 755 -10.25 26.82 11.86
C THR A 755 -10.77 27.64 10.69
N ASN A 756 -10.29 28.87 10.53
CA ASN A 756 -10.56 29.68 9.34
C ASN A 756 -9.56 29.38 8.22
N VAL A 757 -8.28 29.21 8.55
CA VAL A 757 -7.21 28.95 7.56
C VAL A 757 -6.36 27.78 8.00
N ASN A 758 -6.04 26.88 7.06
CA ASN A 758 -5.14 25.76 7.26
C ASN A 758 -3.85 25.96 6.46
N ILE A 759 -2.70 25.82 7.11
CA ILE A 759 -1.40 25.86 6.46
C ILE A 759 -0.72 24.53 6.72
N TYR A 760 -0.50 23.75 5.66
CA TYR A 760 0.19 22.46 5.74
C TYR A 760 1.58 22.59 5.13
N VAL A 761 2.60 22.29 5.92
CA VAL A 761 4.01 22.35 5.54
C VAL A 761 4.57 20.94 5.50
N GLY A 762 4.77 20.42 4.28
CA GLY A 762 5.53 19.20 4.02
C GLY A 762 7.03 19.50 3.99
N CYS A 763 7.72 19.28 5.10
CA CYS A 763 9.15 19.54 5.27
C CYS A 763 9.97 18.26 5.11
N GLY A 764 10.48 18.03 3.90
CA GLY A 764 11.35 16.88 3.61
C GLY A 764 10.62 15.54 3.48
N GLU A 765 9.30 15.57 3.27
CA GLU A 765 8.48 14.39 2.99
C GLU A 765 8.85 13.74 1.65
N ARG A 766 8.56 12.45 1.48
CA ARG A 766 8.80 11.81 0.17
C ARG A 766 7.86 12.45 -0.86
N GLY A 767 8.34 12.62 -2.08
CA GLY A 767 7.57 13.27 -3.15
C GLY A 767 6.19 12.67 -3.37
N ASN A 768 6.06 11.35 -3.20
CA ASN A 768 4.80 10.64 -3.37
C ASN A 768 3.82 10.86 -2.20
N GLU A 769 4.33 10.98 -0.96
CA GLU A 769 3.51 11.28 0.23
C GLU A 769 2.96 12.71 0.16
N MET A 770 3.80 13.64 -0.30
CA MET A 770 3.37 15.03 -0.54
C MET A 770 2.37 15.11 -1.70
N ALA A 771 2.56 14.33 -2.77
CA ALA A 771 1.61 14.27 -3.89
C ALA A 771 0.25 13.71 -3.47
N ASP A 772 0.21 12.66 -2.64
CA ASP A 772 -1.02 12.08 -2.13
C ASP A 772 -1.75 13.03 -1.16
N ALA A 773 -1.02 13.72 -0.28
CA ALA A 773 -1.58 14.80 0.52
C ALA A 773 -2.19 15.90 -0.37
N LEU A 774 -1.49 16.37 -1.39
CA LEU A 774 -2.03 17.39 -2.30
C LEU A 774 -3.26 16.90 -3.08
N HIS A 775 -3.26 15.66 -3.56
CA HIS A 775 -4.37 15.11 -4.33
C HIS A 775 -5.62 14.88 -3.47
N SER A 776 -5.43 14.28 -2.29
CA SER A 776 -6.53 14.00 -1.37
C SER A 776 -7.18 15.29 -0.85
N PHE A 777 -6.39 16.29 -0.44
CA PHE A 777 -6.93 17.53 0.12
C PHE A 777 -7.75 18.37 -0.88
N ARG A 778 -7.45 18.28 -2.18
CA ARG A 778 -8.23 18.98 -3.22
C ARG A 778 -9.65 18.44 -3.38
N LYS A 779 -9.89 17.18 -3.01
CA LYS A 779 -11.21 16.52 -3.10
C LYS A 779 -12.04 16.66 -1.82
N LEU A 780 -11.44 17.12 -0.73
CA LEU A 780 -12.11 17.19 0.56
C LEU A 780 -13.02 18.41 0.67
N VAL A 781 -14.11 18.24 1.40
CA VAL A 781 -15.06 19.29 1.74
C VAL A 781 -14.88 19.65 3.21
N ASP A 782 -14.77 20.94 3.51
CA ASP A 782 -14.74 21.43 4.89
C ASP A 782 -16.11 21.17 5.55
N PRO A 783 -16.16 20.38 6.63
CA PRO A 783 -17.43 19.93 7.21
C PRO A 783 -18.24 21.05 7.86
N VAL A 784 -17.61 22.21 8.13
CA VAL A 784 -18.26 23.36 8.77
C VAL A 784 -18.95 24.24 7.73
N SER A 785 -18.28 24.51 6.62
CA SER A 785 -18.78 25.40 5.56
C SER A 785 -19.47 24.68 4.40
N GLY A 786 -19.23 23.38 4.23
CA GLY A 786 -19.73 22.61 3.08
C GLY A 786 -19.04 22.95 1.76
N ARG A 787 -17.94 23.70 1.80
CA ARG A 787 -17.16 24.12 0.62
C ARG A 787 -15.85 23.33 0.49
N PRO A 788 -15.20 23.30 -0.69
CA PRO A 788 -13.94 22.59 -0.84
C PRO A 788 -12.87 23.08 0.15
N LEU A 789 -12.19 22.15 0.82
CA LEU A 789 -11.20 22.44 1.86
C LEU A 789 -10.03 23.30 1.34
N TYR A 790 -9.68 23.16 0.06
CA TYR A 790 -8.64 23.97 -0.56
C TYR A 790 -8.98 25.48 -0.61
N GLU A 791 -10.27 25.87 -0.53
CA GLU A 791 -10.71 27.27 -0.48
C GLU A 791 -10.36 27.97 0.84
N LYS A 792 -9.75 27.25 1.81
CA LYS A 792 -9.22 27.79 3.07
C LYS A 792 -7.85 27.21 3.44
N ALA A 793 -7.13 26.60 2.49
CA ALA A 793 -5.87 25.93 2.76
C ALA A 793 -4.71 26.51 1.93
N VAL A 794 -3.51 26.54 2.50
CA VAL A 794 -2.24 26.81 1.81
C VAL A 794 -1.32 25.62 2.03
N PHE A 795 -0.69 25.14 0.96
CA PHE A 795 0.28 24.05 1.03
C PHE A 795 1.68 24.57 0.75
N ILE A 796 2.64 24.15 1.56
CA ILE A 796 4.06 24.37 1.32
C ILE A 796 4.70 22.98 1.20
N ALA A 797 5.19 22.67 0.01
CA ALA A 797 5.70 21.36 -0.36
C ALA A 797 7.20 21.44 -0.64
N ASN A 798 8.00 20.89 0.26
CA ASN A 798 9.42 20.68 0.08
C ASN A 798 9.73 19.20 0.21
N THR A 799 10.00 18.56 -0.91
CA THR A 799 10.26 17.12 -0.95
C THR A 799 11.67 16.78 -0.48
N SER A 800 11.90 15.53 -0.07
CA SER A 800 13.18 15.05 0.48
C SER A 800 14.40 15.24 -0.43
N ASN A 801 14.20 15.34 -1.74
CA ASN A 801 15.23 15.60 -2.75
C ASN A 801 15.56 17.10 -2.94
N MET A 802 14.83 18.02 -2.29
CA MET A 802 15.16 19.45 -2.30
C MET A 802 16.27 19.76 -1.28
N PRO A 803 17.10 20.80 -1.53
CA PRO A 803 18.19 21.15 -0.64
C PRO A 803 17.76 21.39 0.81
N VAL A 804 18.61 20.97 1.75
CA VAL A 804 18.37 21.01 3.20
C VAL A 804 17.85 22.36 3.67
N ALA A 805 18.50 23.43 3.22
CA ALA A 805 18.14 24.80 3.60
C ALA A 805 16.76 25.23 3.08
N ALA A 806 16.33 24.75 1.91
CA ALA A 806 15.00 25.05 1.38
C ALA A 806 13.91 24.37 2.21
N ARG A 807 14.23 23.25 2.87
CA ARG A 807 13.33 22.58 3.83
C ARG A 807 13.22 23.41 5.12
N GLU A 808 14.32 23.95 5.63
CA GLU A 808 14.29 24.85 6.79
C GLU A 808 13.40 26.09 6.53
N THR A 809 13.53 26.73 5.37
CA THR A 809 12.76 27.94 5.04
C THR A 809 11.25 27.67 4.91
N SER A 810 10.84 26.45 4.54
CA SER A 810 9.42 26.07 4.43
C SER A 810 8.64 26.26 5.73
N VAL A 811 9.26 25.95 6.87
CA VAL A 811 8.64 26.09 8.20
C VAL A 811 8.51 27.56 8.59
N PHE A 812 9.55 28.35 8.34
CA PHE A 812 9.53 29.80 8.57
C PHE A 812 8.52 30.52 7.68
N LEU A 813 8.42 30.10 6.42
CA LEU A 813 7.40 30.60 5.49
C LEU A 813 6.00 30.28 6.02
N GLY A 814 5.73 29.02 6.39
CA GLY A 814 4.43 28.62 6.97
C GLY A 814 4.06 29.41 8.22
N ALA A 815 5.02 29.64 9.12
CA ALA A 815 4.83 30.49 10.29
C ALA A 815 4.51 31.94 9.91
N THR A 816 5.23 32.51 8.94
CA THR A 816 5.02 33.89 8.47
C THR A 816 3.64 34.08 7.84
N LEU A 817 3.20 33.13 7.01
CA LEU A 817 1.85 33.10 6.45
C LEU A 817 0.79 33.00 7.55
N GLY A 818 1.01 32.15 8.55
CA GLY A 818 0.09 32.00 9.68
C GLY A 818 -0.04 33.26 10.52
N GLU A 819 1.08 33.93 10.82
CA GLU A 819 1.06 35.22 11.51
C GLU A 819 0.34 36.31 10.69
N TYR A 820 0.47 36.28 9.36
CA TYR A 820 -0.21 37.23 8.49
C TYR A 820 -1.73 37.07 8.51
N PHE A 821 -2.25 35.84 8.37
CA PHE A 821 -3.68 35.59 8.48
C PHE A 821 -4.21 35.84 9.90
N ARG A 822 -3.41 35.55 10.93
CA ARG A 822 -3.72 35.93 12.32
C ARG A 822 -3.88 37.45 12.48
N ASP A 823 -3.02 38.25 11.85
CA ASP A 823 -3.11 39.72 11.91
C ASP A 823 -4.46 40.23 11.33
N MET A 824 -5.08 39.48 10.42
CA MET A 824 -6.44 39.76 9.92
C MET A 824 -7.56 39.29 10.85
N GLY A 825 -7.23 38.61 11.94
CA GLY A 825 -8.20 38.04 12.89
C GLY A 825 -8.72 36.66 12.51
N TYR A 826 -7.97 35.87 11.74
CA TYR A 826 -8.31 34.49 11.43
C TYR A 826 -7.69 33.51 12.44
N ASP A 827 -8.45 32.46 12.78
CA ASP A 827 -7.94 31.28 13.46
C ASP A 827 -7.18 30.40 12.46
N VAL A 828 -5.88 30.27 12.66
CA VAL A 828 -4.99 29.55 11.76
C VAL A 828 -4.47 28.27 12.39
N LEU A 829 -4.65 27.14 11.70
CA LEU A 829 -3.93 25.90 11.99
C LEU A 829 -2.69 25.82 11.10
N LEU A 830 -1.52 25.79 11.71
CA LEU A 830 -0.26 25.47 11.03
C LEU A 830 0.18 24.05 11.43
N VAL A 831 0.34 23.18 10.43
CA VAL A 831 0.89 21.83 10.60
C VAL A 831 2.23 21.76 9.87
N ALA A 832 3.27 21.29 10.55
CA ALA A 832 4.58 21.05 9.97
C ALA A 832 4.95 19.56 10.09
N ASP A 833 5.17 18.91 8.96
CA ASP A 833 5.37 17.47 8.84
C ASP A 833 6.47 17.18 7.80
N SER A 834 7.63 16.62 8.12
CA SER A 834 8.12 16.18 9.43
C SER A 834 9.06 17.20 10.10
N THR A 835 8.81 17.53 11.36
CA THR A 835 9.72 18.36 12.18
C THR A 835 11.05 17.66 12.50
N SER A 836 11.15 16.34 12.30
CA SER A 836 12.41 15.60 12.42
C SER A 836 13.40 15.97 11.31
N ARG A 837 12.93 16.09 10.06
CA ARG A 837 13.72 16.54 8.91
C ARG A 837 14.08 18.02 8.99
N TRP A 838 13.25 18.79 9.67
CA TRP A 838 13.59 20.17 10.02
C TRP A 838 14.73 20.24 11.04
N ALA A 839 14.75 19.36 12.05
CA ALA A 839 15.85 19.29 13.02
C ALA A 839 17.16 18.74 12.43
N GLU A 840 17.10 17.93 11.36
CA GLU A 840 18.28 17.52 10.58
C GLU A 840 18.88 18.65 9.74
N ALA A 841 18.07 19.66 9.41
CA ALA A 841 18.46 20.81 8.59
C ALA A 841 19.11 21.90 9.45
#